data_AF-A0A6L7MIF0-F1
#
_entry.id   AF-A0A6L7MIF0-F1
#
_cell.length_a   1.000
_cell.length_b   1.000
_cell.length_c   1.000
_cell.angle_alpha   90.00
_cell.angle_beta   90.00
_cell.angle_gamma   90.00
#
_symmetry.space_group_name_H-M   'P 1'
#
loop_
_entity.id
_entity.type
_entity.pdbx_description
1 polymer ?
#
loop_
_entity_poly.entity_id
_entity_poly.type
_entity_poly.pdbx_seq_one_letter_code
_entity_poly.pdbx_strand_id
1 'polypeptide(L)'
;MQQGDIIVVRLDAGPRLGRFVEAKSNRARISIGRNREARLPVSRVIHETGLTAERYETVEELSREVNAVAEEIDLEEVWDVVCDDGDALTLTDIAELYWGVEPTPQQSVGLLFHLLDSDLRFIRDGSHFLPRDRETVAQTLERIQRQAQRAADSEALVGAFKSGELPAELTQYQSDMLDQIRGFVLHGDEYNRAGSAKGFLDDAGVSGRDTQRLAFETLVSLGLMSEDEHLALEREDISPAFPDDVLVEAETVNAAHLISDSDRLDLTNLTVFSIDDRDTKDRDDALSIEALVGPEDSCSYRVGIHITDAGALIPRGSTLDVEADRRMSSLYLPEQTISMLPQRISSDRGSINPREPRAAISLIAELNEKAEVTDWKVARSVIQSSYALSYPEANGIISDSGHPLHNGLAALYELSKHLRGQREAKGALNFDRDELSVKVDSSGEISVTVIPRDAPSRSLVQEYMVLCNSLLAGYCSEADLPAPFRSQELPDVSDIKAQVSPGPLRTYLMMRRLKPAVVATKPGTHGGLGVEAYTQATSPLRRYPDLMVQRQISHHLRTGEVLYDTESVTSVAHRADSQIRQMSRIENQRRQYFFLKWMDARRKVVEEGGNSYILEGVVLENPANRAATVDLVDWPFRARAALPNSTSPGDEVSLHLHGVDLWRRTAQFTLAVEQS
;
A
#
# COMPACT_ATOMS: atom_id res chain seq x y z
N MET A 1 15.55 -69.00 -22.84
CA MET A 1 14.83 -69.38 -21.59
C MET A 1 14.44 -70.86 -21.54
N GLN A 2 15.08 -71.64 -20.67
CA GLN A 2 14.68 -72.95 -20.17
C GLN A 2 14.28 -72.87 -18.68
N GLN A 3 13.56 -73.87 -18.16
CA GLN A 3 13.17 -73.90 -16.75
C GLN A 3 14.41 -73.91 -15.85
N GLY A 4 14.49 -72.97 -14.92
CA GLY A 4 15.64 -72.80 -14.03
C GLY A 4 16.56 -71.65 -14.42
N ASP A 5 16.44 -71.10 -15.64
CA ASP A 5 17.22 -69.93 -16.07
C ASP A 5 16.95 -68.74 -15.15
N ILE A 6 18.02 -68.02 -14.82
CA ILE A 6 17.93 -66.72 -14.16
C ILE A 6 17.79 -65.66 -15.25
N ILE A 7 16.83 -64.76 -15.08
CA ILE A 7 16.51 -63.70 -16.02
C ILE A 7 16.32 -62.38 -15.29
N VAL A 8 16.57 -61.29 -16.00
CA VAL A 8 16.22 -59.95 -15.51
C VAL A 8 14.83 -59.59 -16.03
N VAL A 9 13.95 -59.20 -15.13
CA VAL A 9 12.57 -58.82 -15.44
C VAL A 9 12.26 -57.42 -14.92
N ARG A 10 11.48 -56.66 -15.69
CA ARG A 10 11.02 -55.33 -15.30
C ARG A 10 9.70 -55.42 -14.53
N LEU A 11 9.75 -55.11 -13.24
CA LEU A 11 8.56 -54.93 -12.40
C LEU A 11 8.18 -53.45 -12.33
N ASP A 12 7.00 -53.14 -11.81
CA ASP A 12 6.56 -51.73 -11.65
C ASP A 12 7.42 -50.99 -10.61
N ALA A 13 8.08 -51.71 -9.71
CA ALA A 13 9.04 -51.19 -8.74
C ALA A 13 10.51 -51.26 -9.20
N GLY A 14 10.77 -51.49 -10.49
CA GLY A 14 12.12 -51.55 -11.07
C GLY A 14 12.56 -52.93 -11.60
N PRO A 15 13.74 -53.02 -12.24
CA PRO A 15 14.32 -54.27 -12.72
C PRO A 15 14.72 -55.19 -11.56
N ARG A 16 14.51 -56.50 -11.69
CA ARG A 16 14.91 -57.51 -10.70
C ARG A 16 15.32 -58.82 -11.34
N LEU A 17 16.13 -59.59 -10.64
CA LEU A 17 16.39 -60.99 -10.98
C LEU A 17 15.20 -61.87 -10.62
N GLY A 18 14.92 -62.83 -11.49
CA GLY A 18 13.92 -63.86 -11.25
C GLY A 18 14.33 -65.16 -11.91
N ARG A 19 13.84 -66.27 -11.35
CA ARG A 19 14.04 -67.60 -11.93
C ARG A 19 12.88 -67.95 -12.84
N PHE A 20 13.16 -68.24 -14.10
CA PHE A 20 12.18 -68.68 -15.07
C PHE A 20 11.63 -70.06 -14.70
N VAL A 21 10.30 -70.17 -14.60
CA VAL A 21 9.61 -71.41 -14.22
C VAL A 21 9.03 -72.09 -15.46
N GLU A 22 8.17 -71.38 -16.19
CA GLU A 22 7.60 -71.83 -17.46
C GLU A 22 7.06 -70.63 -18.24
N ALA A 23 6.95 -70.75 -19.56
CA ALA A 23 6.15 -69.84 -20.38
C ALA A 23 4.98 -70.59 -21.01
N LYS A 24 3.79 -69.97 -20.94
CA LYS A 24 2.59 -70.46 -21.65
C LYS A 24 1.99 -69.29 -22.41
N SER A 25 1.86 -69.45 -23.73
CA SER A 25 1.46 -68.34 -24.62
C SER A 25 2.40 -67.13 -24.46
N ASN A 26 1.87 -65.89 -24.42
CA ASN A 26 2.66 -64.67 -24.30
C ASN A 26 2.99 -64.26 -22.84
N ARG A 27 2.90 -65.17 -21.86
CA ARG A 27 3.20 -64.88 -20.44
C ARG A 27 4.19 -65.88 -19.85
N ALA A 28 5.19 -65.36 -19.16
CA ALA A 28 6.17 -66.10 -18.39
C ALA A 28 5.77 -66.13 -16.91
N ARG A 29 5.90 -67.31 -16.28
CA ARG A 29 5.83 -67.50 -14.83
C ARG A 29 7.24 -67.50 -14.28
N ILE A 30 7.50 -66.57 -13.36
CA ILE A 30 8.84 -66.23 -12.88
C ILE A 30 8.81 -66.22 -11.36
N SER A 31 9.71 -66.97 -10.72
CA SER A 31 9.90 -66.93 -9.28
C SER A 31 10.78 -65.74 -8.91
N ILE A 32 10.23 -64.84 -8.09
CA ILE A 32 10.83 -63.57 -7.65
C ILE A 32 10.95 -63.49 -6.11
N GLY A 33 10.73 -64.62 -5.44
CA GLY A 33 10.73 -64.75 -3.98
C GLY A 33 10.64 -66.22 -3.58
N ARG A 34 11.08 -66.56 -2.35
CA ARG A 34 11.09 -67.93 -1.81
C ARG A 34 9.77 -68.70 -2.00
N ASN A 35 8.64 -68.00 -1.96
CA ASN A 35 7.30 -68.50 -2.30
C ASN A 35 6.50 -67.50 -3.16
N ARG A 36 7.18 -66.62 -3.89
CA ARG A 36 6.53 -65.53 -4.64
C ARG A 36 6.83 -65.69 -6.12
N GLU A 37 5.77 -65.86 -6.91
CA GLU A 37 5.85 -65.93 -8.37
C GLU A 37 5.09 -64.76 -8.99
N ALA A 38 5.65 -64.19 -10.05
CA ALA A 38 4.99 -63.23 -10.91
C ALA A 38 4.65 -63.89 -12.25
N ARG A 39 3.46 -63.59 -12.78
CA ARG A 39 3.10 -63.92 -14.16
C ARG A 39 3.15 -62.64 -14.97
N LEU A 40 4.16 -62.48 -15.82
CA LEU A 40 4.39 -61.26 -16.59
C LEU A 40 4.33 -61.56 -18.09
N PRO A 41 3.98 -60.59 -18.94
CA PRO A 41 4.21 -60.71 -20.38
C PRO A 41 5.67 -61.04 -20.67
N VAL A 42 5.94 -61.89 -21.66
CA VAL A 42 7.32 -62.25 -22.04
C VAL A 42 8.12 -60.99 -22.42
N SER A 43 7.46 -59.95 -22.96
CA SER A 43 8.07 -58.65 -23.26
C SER A 43 8.61 -57.88 -22.06
N ARG A 44 8.30 -58.28 -20.81
CA ARG A 44 8.90 -57.71 -19.59
C ARG A 44 10.18 -58.41 -19.14
N VAL A 45 10.59 -59.50 -19.81
CA VAL A 45 11.92 -60.07 -19.66
C VAL A 45 12.88 -59.19 -20.44
N ILE A 46 13.84 -58.58 -19.77
CA ILE A 46 14.73 -57.58 -20.36
C ILE A 46 16.13 -58.11 -20.66
N HIS A 47 16.53 -59.23 -20.05
CA HIS A 47 17.81 -59.90 -20.30
C HIS A 47 17.82 -61.35 -19.79
N GLU A 48 18.49 -62.27 -20.50
CA GLU A 48 18.75 -63.65 -20.06
C GLU A 48 20.19 -63.73 -19.56
N THR A 49 20.43 -64.16 -18.32
CA THR A 49 21.77 -64.05 -17.70
C THR A 49 22.71 -65.20 -18.07
N GLY A 50 22.19 -66.26 -18.70
CA GLY A 50 22.94 -67.49 -18.97
C GLY A 50 23.21 -68.36 -17.73
N LEU A 51 22.80 -67.92 -16.54
CA LEU A 51 22.91 -68.69 -15.30
C LEU A 51 21.64 -69.49 -15.02
N THR A 52 21.77 -70.61 -14.33
CA THR A 52 20.64 -71.42 -13.87
C THR A 52 20.68 -71.59 -12.36
N ALA A 53 19.52 -71.53 -11.71
CA ALA A 53 19.37 -71.81 -10.29
C ALA A 53 18.32 -72.89 -10.07
N GLU A 54 18.62 -73.87 -9.21
CA GLU A 54 17.63 -74.83 -8.72
C GLU A 54 16.80 -74.27 -7.56
N ARG A 55 17.40 -73.38 -6.76
CA ARG A 55 16.84 -72.83 -5.52
C ARG A 55 16.79 -71.31 -5.55
N TYR A 56 15.84 -70.73 -4.82
CA TYR A 56 15.66 -69.28 -4.77
C TYR A 56 16.81 -68.57 -4.04
N GLU A 57 17.38 -69.23 -3.02
CA GLU A 57 18.50 -68.71 -2.24
C GLU A 57 19.70 -68.33 -3.13
N THR A 58 19.94 -69.10 -4.21
CA THR A 58 20.98 -68.79 -5.23
C THR A 58 20.67 -67.51 -6.01
N VAL A 59 19.40 -67.24 -6.32
CA VAL A 59 18.97 -66.00 -7.01
C VAL A 59 19.09 -64.80 -6.07
N GLU A 60 18.84 -64.99 -4.78
CA GLU A 60 18.96 -63.95 -3.76
C GLU A 60 20.42 -63.59 -3.48
N GLU A 61 21.32 -64.58 -3.39
CA GLU A 61 22.77 -64.36 -3.31
C GLU A 61 23.27 -63.61 -4.54
N LEU A 62 22.91 -64.08 -5.74
CA LEU A 62 23.26 -63.41 -6.99
C LEU A 62 22.72 -61.97 -7.05
N SER A 63 21.50 -61.72 -6.55
CA SER A 63 20.94 -60.37 -6.50
C SER A 63 21.72 -59.43 -5.58
N ARG A 64 22.28 -59.93 -4.47
CA ARG A 64 23.14 -59.13 -3.59
C ARG A 64 24.46 -58.79 -4.29
N GLU A 65 25.07 -59.77 -4.96
CA GLU A 65 26.31 -59.57 -5.73
C GLU A 65 26.11 -58.58 -6.88
N VAL A 66 25.05 -58.75 -7.67
CA VAL A 66 24.71 -57.88 -8.81
C VAL A 66 24.47 -56.44 -8.36
N ASN A 67 23.76 -56.23 -7.25
CA ASN A 67 23.53 -54.89 -6.74
C ASN A 67 24.82 -54.24 -6.23
N ALA A 68 25.69 -55.00 -5.54
CA ALA A 68 27.00 -54.51 -5.13
C ALA A 68 27.86 -54.10 -6.33
N VAL A 69 27.86 -54.91 -7.40
CA VAL A 69 28.55 -54.55 -8.65
C VAL A 69 27.94 -53.31 -9.29
N ALA A 70 26.61 -53.19 -9.36
CA ALA A 70 25.95 -52.03 -9.95
C ALA A 70 26.26 -50.71 -9.24
N GLU A 71 26.44 -50.75 -7.91
CA GLU A 71 26.82 -49.60 -7.07
C GLU A 71 28.28 -49.17 -7.27
N GLU A 72 29.17 -50.08 -7.66
CA GLU A 72 30.60 -49.81 -7.88
C GLU A 72 30.96 -49.34 -9.30
N ILE A 73 30.02 -49.45 -10.26
CA ILE A 73 30.28 -49.08 -11.66
C ILE A 73 30.32 -47.55 -11.83
N ASP A 74 31.34 -47.05 -12.53
CA ASP A 74 31.41 -45.68 -13.02
C ASP A 74 31.75 -45.66 -14.52
N LEU A 75 30.77 -45.31 -15.35
CA LEU A 75 30.90 -45.34 -16.81
C LEU A 75 31.50 -44.07 -17.41
N GLU A 76 32.11 -43.19 -16.61
CA GLU A 76 32.68 -41.92 -17.12
C GLU A 76 33.72 -42.14 -18.23
N GLU A 77 34.71 -42.99 -18.00
CA GLU A 77 35.77 -43.26 -18.97
C GLU A 77 35.23 -43.93 -20.24
N VAL A 78 34.30 -44.88 -20.08
CA VAL A 78 33.66 -45.56 -21.21
C VAL A 78 32.85 -44.59 -22.04
N TRP A 79 32.07 -43.73 -21.38
CA TRP A 79 31.27 -42.71 -22.03
C TRP A 79 32.14 -41.68 -22.76
N ASP A 80 33.24 -41.21 -22.16
CA ASP A 80 34.12 -40.23 -22.79
C ASP A 80 34.68 -40.72 -24.14
N VAL A 81 34.94 -42.04 -24.24
CA VAL A 81 35.40 -42.69 -25.47
C VAL A 81 34.32 -42.73 -26.56
N VAL A 82 33.05 -42.93 -26.21
CA VAL A 82 31.98 -43.22 -27.18
C VAL A 82 31.03 -42.05 -27.43
N CYS A 83 31.10 -40.98 -26.63
CA CYS A 83 30.14 -39.88 -26.65
C CYS A 83 30.15 -39.05 -27.94
N ASP A 84 31.27 -39.01 -28.66
CA ASP A 84 31.42 -38.23 -29.89
C ASP A 84 30.90 -38.99 -31.13
N ASP A 85 30.95 -40.33 -31.12
CA ASP A 85 30.54 -41.17 -32.26
C ASP A 85 29.02 -41.40 -32.29
N GLY A 86 28.36 -41.42 -31.12
CA GLY A 86 26.90 -41.54 -31.01
C GLY A 86 26.33 -42.91 -31.40
N ASP A 87 27.19 -43.90 -31.62
CA ASP A 87 26.80 -45.23 -32.07
C ASP A 87 26.01 -46.01 -31.01
N ALA A 88 25.09 -46.86 -31.49
CA ALA A 88 24.31 -47.74 -30.62
C ALA A 88 25.17 -48.90 -30.13
N LEU A 89 25.38 -48.98 -28.81
CA LEU A 89 26.20 -50.00 -28.16
C LEU A 89 25.31 -51.10 -27.57
N THR A 90 25.74 -52.35 -27.69
CA THR A 90 25.15 -53.44 -26.91
C THR A 90 25.66 -53.42 -25.47
N LEU A 91 24.98 -54.15 -24.58
CA LEU A 91 25.46 -54.34 -23.20
C LEU A 91 26.87 -54.96 -23.16
N THR A 92 27.18 -55.84 -24.12
CA THR A 92 28.49 -56.47 -24.25
C THR A 92 29.56 -55.46 -24.65
N ASP A 93 29.27 -54.58 -25.62
CA ASP A 93 30.23 -53.56 -26.07
C ASP A 93 30.64 -52.63 -24.91
N ILE A 94 29.67 -52.18 -24.10
CA ILE A 94 29.94 -51.33 -22.92
C ILE A 94 30.74 -52.11 -21.87
N ALA A 95 30.42 -53.38 -21.63
CA ALA A 95 31.11 -54.20 -20.65
C ALA A 95 32.58 -54.48 -21.05
N GLU A 96 32.84 -54.74 -22.34
CA GLU A 96 34.19 -54.93 -22.85
C GLU A 96 35.01 -53.64 -22.76
N LEU A 97 34.41 -52.48 -23.06
CA LEU A 97 35.06 -51.18 -22.87
C LEU A 97 35.37 -50.88 -21.40
N TYR A 98 34.50 -51.28 -20.46
CA TYR A 98 34.69 -51.01 -19.03
C TYR A 98 35.72 -51.93 -18.37
N TRP A 99 35.65 -53.25 -18.59
CA TRP A 99 36.52 -54.22 -17.91
C TRP A 99 37.73 -54.65 -18.74
N GLY A 100 37.76 -54.37 -20.06
CA GLY A 100 38.83 -54.80 -20.98
C GLY A 100 38.92 -56.32 -21.18
N VAL A 101 37.99 -57.09 -20.59
CA VAL A 101 37.88 -58.54 -20.66
C VAL A 101 36.40 -58.93 -20.73
N GLU A 102 36.13 -60.17 -21.16
CA GLU A 102 34.76 -60.69 -21.20
C GLU A 102 34.14 -60.66 -19.79
N PRO A 103 33.00 -59.96 -19.59
CA PRO A 103 32.40 -59.79 -18.27
C PRO A 103 31.82 -61.11 -17.76
N THR A 104 31.91 -61.34 -16.46
CA THR A 104 31.13 -62.40 -15.82
C THR A 104 29.63 -62.12 -15.96
N PRO A 105 28.76 -63.16 -15.88
CA PRO A 105 27.31 -62.94 -15.87
C PRO A 105 26.84 -61.98 -14.77
N GLN A 106 27.49 -62.00 -13.60
CA GLN A 106 27.28 -61.06 -12.50
C GLN A 106 27.56 -59.61 -12.93
N GLN A 107 28.73 -59.39 -13.53
CA GLN A 107 29.16 -58.07 -14.02
C GLN A 107 28.25 -57.53 -15.11
N SER A 108 27.86 -58.39 -16.07
CA SER A 108 26.94 -58.01 -17.15
C SER A 108 25.58 -57.56 -16.61
N VAL A 109 25.01 -58.29 -15.65
CA VAL A 109 23.73 -57.94 -15.04
C VAL A 109 23.87 -56.70 -14.15
N GLY A 110 24.97 -56.56 -13.40
CA GLY A 110 25.27 -55.37 -12.60
C GLY A 110 25.34 -54.10 -13.46
N LEU A 111 26.06 -54.17 -14.59
CA LEU A 111 26.12 -53.10 -15.58
C LEU A 111 24.73 -52.76 -16.14
N LEU A 112 23.94 -53.77 -16.47
CA LEU A 112 22.57 -53.55 -16.94
C LEU A 112 21.71 -52.87 -15.86
N PHE A 113 21.90 -53.18 -14.59
CA PHE A 113 21.15 -52.53 -13.51
C PHE A 113 21.56 -51.06 -13.38
N HIS A 114 22.87 -50.78 -13.40
CA HIS A 114 23.42 -49.42 -13.38
C HIS A 114 22.85 -48.55 -14.52
N LEU A 115 22.92 -49.05 -15.77
CA LEU A 115 22.42 -48.37 -16.96
C LEU A 115 20.90 -48.12 -16.98
N LEU A 116 20.12 -48.88 -16.20
CA LEU A 116 18.66 -48.77 -16.17
C LEU A 116 18.12 -47.90 -15.05
N ASP A 117 18.86 -47.76 -13.96
CA ASP A 117 18.38 -47.11 -12.74
C ASP A 117 18.96 -45.71 -12.54
N SER A 118 20.25 -45.52 -12.87
CA SER A 118 21.01 -44.37 -12.33
C SER A 118 21.87 -43.63 -13.36
N ASP A 119 22.07 -44.18 -14.56
CA ASP A 119 23.01 -43.60 -15.50
C ASP A 119 22.42 -42.40 -16.28
N LEU A 120 23.17 -41.29 -16.28
CA LEU A 120 22.82 -40.05 -16.97
C LEU A 120 23.52 -39.91 -18.33
N ARG A 121 24.38 -40.85 -18.68
CA ARG A 121 25.29 -40.82 -19.83
C ARG A 121 24.77 -41.64 -21.00
N PHE A 122 23.90 -42.62 -20.76
CA PHE A 122 23.33 -43.50 -21.77
C PHE A 122 21.79 -43.45 -21.76
N ILE A 123 21.20 -43.63 -22.94
CA ILE A 123 19.75 -43.81 -23.12
C ILE A 123 19.51 -45.19 -23.70
N ARG A 124 18.60 -45.95 -23.10
CA ARG A 124 18.19 -47.24 -23.65
C ARG A 124 17.34 -47.06 -24.91
N ASP A 125 17.77 -47.67 -26.01
CA ASP A 125 17.01 -47.81 -27.26
C ASP A 125 16.86 -49.30 -27.61
N GLY A 126 15.71 -49.87 -27.25
CA GLY A 126 15.45 -51.31 -27.41
C GLY A 126 16.42 -52.19 -26.62
N SER A 127 17.28 -52.93 -27.35
CA SER A 127 18.35 -53.78 -26.81
C SER A 127 19.72 -53.11 -26.78
N HIS A 128 19.82 -51.87 -27.26
CA HIS A 128 21.05 -51.09 -27.31
C HIS A 128 21.00 -49.90 -26.35
N PHE A 129 22.13 -49.25 -26.18
CA PHE A 129 22.33 -48.04 -25.40
C PHE A 129 23.03 -47.01 -26.27
N LEU A 130 22.44 -45.82 -26.35
CA LEU A 130 23.00 -44.67 -27.06
C LEU A 130 23.71 -43.76 -26.05
N PRO A 131 24.98 -43.38 -26.26
CA PRO A 131 25.62 -42.37 -25.43
C PRO A 131 24.98 -41.00 -25.69
N ARG A 132 24.73 -40.24 -24.63
CA ARG A 132 24.35 -38.82 -24.70
C ARG A 132 25.58 -38.00 -25.02
N ASP A 133 25.43 -36.94 -25.80
CA ASP A 133 26.52 -36.01 -26.06
C ASP A 133 26.97 -35.26 -24.78
N ARG A 134 28.18 -34.71 -24.83
CA ARG A 134 28.81 -33.99 -23.71
C ARG A 134 27.98 -32.79 -23.24
N GLU A 135 27.33 -32.09 -24.16
CA GLU A 135 26.50 -30.93 -23.85
C GLU A 135 25.28 -31.33 -23.01
N THR A 136 24.58 -32.38 -23.42
CA THR A 136 23.38 -32.91 -22.76
C THR A 136 23.69 -33.46 -21.37
N VAL A 137 24.80 -34.20 -21.23
CA VAL A 137 25.24 -34.71 -19.92
C VAL A 137 25.63 -33.54 -19.00
N ALA A 138 26.42 -32.58 -19.50
CA ALA A 138 26.80 -31.40 -18.73
C ALA A 138 25.59 -30.56 -18.29
N GLN A 139 24.64 -30.27 -19.18
CA GLN A 139 23.41 -29.56 -18.86
C GLN A 139 22.55 -30.31 -17.83
N THR A 140 22.50 -31.64 -17.92
CA THR A 140 21.75 -32.48 -16.97
C THR A 140 22.40 -32.47 -15.59
N LEU A 141 23.73 -32.62 -15.52
CA LEU A 141 24.50 -32.54 -14.28
C LEU A 141 24.36 -31.16 -13.64
N GLU A 142 24.50 -30.09 -14.42
CA GLU A 142 24.34 -28.72 -13.93
C GLU A 142 22.92 -28.47 -13.39
N ARG A 143 21.89 -28.99 -14.06
CA ARG A 143 20.50 -28.92 -13.57
C ARG A 143 20.33 -29.65 -12.25
N ILE A 144 20.90 -30.86 -12.11
CA ILE A 144 20.85 -31.65 -10.87
C ILE A 144 21.57 -30.90 -9.75
N GLN A 145 22.77 -30.39 -10.00
CA GLN A 145 23.54 -29.58 -9.04
C GLN A 145 22.76 -28.33 -8.62
N ARG A 146 22.19 -27.57 -9.58
CA ARG A 146 21.36 -26.41 -9.29
C ARG A 146 20.12 -26.77 -8.46
N GLN A 147 19.49 -27.91 -8.74
CA GLN A 147 18.33 -28.38 -7.96
C GLN A 147 18.73 -28.80 -6.55
N ALA A 148 19.84 -29.52 -6.38
CA ALA A 148 20.39 -29.90 -5.09
C ALA A 148 20.79 -28.66 -4.26
N GLN A 149 21.43 -27.68 -4.90
CA GLN A 149 21.78 -26.41 -4.25
C GLN A 149 20.54 -25.66 -3.80
N ARG A 150 19.50 -25.54 -4.65
CA ARG A 150 18.23 -24.90 -4.27
C ARG A 150 17.53 -25.63 -3.12
N ALA A 151 17.58 -26.97 -3.09
CA ALA A 151 17.03 -27.75 -1.99
C ALA A 151 17.79 -27.48 -0.68
N ALA A 152 19.12 -27.48 -0.72
CA ALA A 152 19.97 -27.15 0.42
C ALA A 152 19.74 -25.70 0.91
N ASP A 153 19.68 -24.73 -0.02
CA ASP A 153 19.39 -23.33 0.28
C ASP A 153 18.03 -23.16 0.95
N SER A 154 17.02 -23.92 0.49
CA SER A 154 15.68 -23.94 1.07
C SER A 154 15.66 -24.53 2.47
N GLU A 155 16.34 -25.66 2.67
CA GLU A 155 16.46 -26.30 3.98
C GLU A 155 17.18 -25.39 4.99
N ALA A 156 18.25 -24.73 4.56
CA ALA A 156 18.97 -23.76 5.37
C ALA A 156 18.06 -22.58 5.78
N LEU A 157 17.26 -22.05 4.85
CA LEU A 157 16.34 -20.94 5.17
C LEU A 157 15.19 -21.39 6.08
N VAL A 158 14.66 -22.60 5.90
CA VAL A 158 13.70 -23.22 6.83
C VAL A 158 14.30 -23.32 8.24
N GLY A 159 15.56 -23.75 8.34
CA GLY A 159 16.31 -23.79 9.59
C GLY A 159 16.40 -22.41 10.24
N ALA A 160 16.72 -21.38 9.46
CA ALA A 160 16.80 -20.00 9.92
C ALA A 160 15.46 -19.45 10.45
N PHE A 161 14.34 -19.77 9.79
CA PHE A 161 13.01 -19.38 10.25
C PHE A 161 12.65 -20.05 11.58
N LYS A 162 13.12 -21.28 11.81
CA LYS A 162 12.90 -22.01 13.07
C LYS A 162 13.80 -21.54 14.20
N SER A 163 15.05 -21.17 13.91
CA SER A 163 16.01 -20.69 14.90
C SER A 163 15.85 -19.21 15.24
N GLY A 164 15.32 -18.40 14.32
CA GLY A 164 15.28 -16.95 14.42
C GLY A 164 16.57 -16.26 13.95
N GLU A 165 17.49 -16.98 13.30
CA GLU A 165 18.79 -16.46 12.86
C GLU A 165 19.00 -16.72 11.36
N LEU A 166 19.13 -15.64 10.58
CA LEU A 166 19.42 -15.73 9.14
C LEU A 166 20.89 -16.07 8.85
N PRO A 167 21.18 -16.74 7.72
CA PRO A 167 22.54 -16.88 7.22
C PRO A 167 23.21 -15.51 7.01
N ALA A 168 24.52 -15.43 7.24
CA ALA A 168 25.29 -14.20 7.09
C ALA A 168 25.28 -13.65 5.65
N GLU A 169 25.27 -14.56 4.66
CA GLU A 169 25.12 -14.24 3.25
C GLU A 169 23.98 -15.08 2.68
N LEU A 170 23.06 -14.42 1.99
CA LEU A 170 21.94 -15.07 1.33
C LEU A 170 22.30 -15.35 -0.13
N THR A 171 21.96 -16.54 -0.61
CA THR A 171 22.02 -16.84 -2.04
C THR A 171 20.89 -16.10 -2.77
N GLN A 172 21.05 -15.88 -4.09
CA GLN A 172 19.98 -15.28 -4.91
C GLN A 172 18.65 -16.03 -4.76
N TYR A 173 18.70 -17.37 -4.66
CA TYR A 173 17.50 -18.18 -4.49
C TYR A 173 16.83 -17.93 -3.14
N GLN A 174 17.59 -17.76 -2.06
CA GLN A 174 17.06 -17.42 -0.74
C GLN A 174 16.44 -16.01 -0.74
N SER A 175 17.10 -15.04 -1.37
CA SER A 175 16.54 -13.69 -1.56
C SER A 175 15.22 -13.73 -2.34
N ASP A 176 15.17 -14.43 -3.47
CA ASP A 176 13.95 -14.59 -4.27
C ASP A 176 12.80 -15.25 -3.49
N MET A 177 13.12 -16.10 -2.51
CA MET A 177 12.15 -16.76 -1.64
C MET A 177 11.66 -15.82 -0.53
N LEU A 178 12.54 -15.04 0.08
CA LEU A 178 12.15 -13.98 1.01
C LEU A 178 11.25 -12.94 0.33
N ASP A 179 11.54 -12.57 -0.92
CA ASP A 179 10.69 -11.68 -1.72
C ASP A 179 9.31 -12.29 -1.98
N GLN A 180 9.23 -13.61 -2.17
CA GLN A 180 7.93 -14.30 -2.27
C GLN A 180 7.15 -14.25 -0.96
N ILE A 181 7.81 -14.43 0.18
CA ILE A 181 7.16 -14.33 1.49
C ILE A 181 6.72 -12.89 1.75
N ARG A 182 7.54 -11.90 1.43
CA ARG A 182 7.18 -10.47 1.49
C ARG A 182 5.97 -10.18 0.59
N GLY A 183 5.97 -10.66 -0.64
CA GLY A 183 4.84 -10.56 -1.56
C GLY A 183 3.55 -11.17 -0.99
N PHE A 184 3.64 -12.32 -0.30
CA PHE A 184 2.51 -12.92 0.40
C PHE A 184 2.07 -12.10 1.63
N VAL A 185 2.99 -11.53 2.40
CA VAL A 185 2.66 -10.61 3.52
C VAL A 185 1.93 -9.36 3.00
N LEU A 186 2.34 -8.84 1.84
CA LEU A 186 1.71 -7.68 1.22
C LEU A 186 0.32 -8.04 0.65
N HIS A 187 0.19 -9.05 -0.20
CA HIS A 187 -1.04 -9.26 -0.97
C HIS A 187 -1.90 -10.44 -0.49
N GLY A 188 -1.43 -11.21 0.49
CA GLY A 188 -2.13 -12.39 0.99
C GLY A 188 -2.38 -13.39 -0.14
N ASP A 189 -3.60 -13.94 -0.17
CA ASP A 189 -4.00 -14.95 -1.14
C ASP A 189 -4.12 -14.43 -2.58
N GLU A 190 -4.17 -13.11 -2.76
CA GLU A 190 -4.17 -12.48 -4.09
C GLU A 190 -2.78 -12.47 -4.73
N TYR A 191 -1.72 -12.78 -3.97
CA TYR A 191 -0.36 -12.87 -4.51
C TYR A 191 -0.23 -14.06 -5.47
N ASN A 192 0.28 -13.80 -6.68
CA ASN A 192 0.41 -14.83 -7.72
C ASN A 192 1.32 -16.03 -7.32
N ARG A 193 2.23 -15.84 -6.36
CA ARG A 193 3.09 -16.90 -5.80
C ARG A 193 2.71 -17.27 -4.35
N ALA A 194 1.49 -16.98 -3.91
CA ALA A 194 1.01 -17.31 -2.55
C ALA A 194 1.17 -18.79 -2.21
N GLY A 195 0.89 -19.71 -3.16
CA GLY A 195 1.04 -21.14 -2.93
C GLY A 195 2.49 -21.57 -2.63
N SER A 196 3.46 -20.98 -3.33
CA SER A 196 4.89 -21.21 -3.10
C SER A 196 5.32 -20.70 -1.72
N ALA A 197 4.94 -19.46 -1.40
CA ALA A 197 5.24 -18.84 -0.12
C ALA A 197 4.63 -19.64 1.06
N LYS A 198 3.37 -20.06 0.94
CA LYS A 198 2.70 -20.89 1.95
C LYS A 198 3.36 -22.25 2.12
N GLY A 199 3.73 -22.92 1.03
CA GLY A 199 4.45 -24.20 1.10
C GLY A 199 5.74 -24.08 1.91
N PHE A 200 6.55 -23.05 1.62
CA PHE A 200 7.75 -22.77 2.41
C PHE A 200 7.44 -22.47 3.89
N LEU A 201 6.44 -21.62 4.16
CA LEU A 201 6.04 -21.26 5.52
C LEU A 201 5.53 -22.47 6.30
N ASP A 202 4.80 -23.38 5.66
CA ASP A 202 4.36 -24.64 6.25
C ASP A 202 5.56 -25.52 6.65
N ASP A 203 6.55 -25.66 5.76
CA ASP A 203 7.79 -26.41 6.05
C ASP A 203 8.62 -25.77 7.18
N ALA A 204 8.56 -24.44 7.28
CA ALA A 204 9.14 -23.65 8.35
C ALA A 204 8.36 -23.72 9.68
N GLY A 205 7.15 -24.28 9.69
CA GLY A 205 6.28 -24.31 10.88
C GLY A 205 5.61 -22.97 11.18
N VAL A 206 5.59 -22.05 10.21
CA VAL A 206 4.97 -20.72 10.29
C VAL A 206 3.61 -20.77 9.60
N SER A 207 2.69 -21.55 10.18
CA SER A 207 1.36 -21.76 9.59
C SER A 207 0.28 -21.86 10.66
N GLY A 208 -0.93 -21.41 10.35
CA GLY A 208 -2.02 -21.38 11.31
C GLY A 208 -3.29 -20.76 10.75
N ARG A 209 -4.15 -20.26 11.65
CA ARG A 209 -5.42 -19.63 11.27
C ARG A 209 -5.22 -18.35 10.45
N ASP A 210 -4.13 -17.63 10.70
CA ASP A 210 -3.78 -16.36 10.05
C ASP A 210 -2.31 -16.41 9.61
N THR A 211 -2.01 -17.27 8.63
CA THR A 211 -0.64 -17.48 8.13
C THR A 211 0.01 -16.20 7.62
N GLN A 212 -0.77 -15.27 7.06
CA GLN A 212 -0.25 -13.98 6.60
C GLN A 212 0.30 -13.14 7.76
N ARG A 213 -0.43 -13.10 8.88
CA ARG A 213 0.03 -12.44 10.11
C ARG A 213 1.29 -13.11 10.66
N LEU A 214 1.30 -14.44 10.76
CA LEU A 214 2.45 -15.18 11.27
C LEU A 214 3.70 -14.94 10.42
N ALA A 215 3.55 -14.94 9.09
CA ALA A 215 4.65 -14.62 8.18
C ALA A 215 5.20 -13.21 8.42
N PHE A 216 4.34 -12.21 8.60
CA PHE A 216 4.76 -10.85 8.96
C PHE A 216 5.52 -10.82 10.29
N GLU A 217 4.95 -11.40 11.35
CA GLU A 217 5.57 -11.47 12.68
C GLU A 217 6.94 -12.17 12.64
N THR A 218 7.08 -13.24 11.84
CA THR A 218 8.36 -13.92 11.63
C THR A 218 9.38 -13.03 10.91
N LEU A 219 8.99 -12.35 9.82
CA LEU A 219 9.89 -11.43 9.11
C LEU A 219 10.35 -10.28 10.02
N VAL A 220 9.47 -9.79 10.90
CA VAL A 220 9.83 -8.80 11.94
C VAL A 220 10.85 -9.39 12.92
N SER A 221 10.62 -10.60 13.42
CA SER A 221 11.55 -11.25 14.36
C SER A 221 12.93 -11.53 13.76
N LEU A 222 13.00 -11.72 12.44
CA LEU A 222 14.24 -11.94 11.70
C LEU A 222 14.93 -10.62 11.28
N GLY A 223 14.35 -9.46 11.60
CA GLY A 223 14.89 -8.15 11.25
C GLY A 223 14.74 -7.79 9.76
N LEU A 224 13.89 -8.51 9.01
CA LEU A 224 13.63 -8.26 7.59
C LEU A 224 12.52 -7.22 7.35
N MET A 225 11.70 -6.95 8.38
CA MET A 225 10.64 -5.94 8.37
C MET A 225 10.57 -5.24 9.73
N SER A 226 10.03 -4.02 9.76
CA SER A 226 9.73 -3.33 11.02
C SER A 226 8.39 -3.78 11.62
N GLU A 227 8.25 -3.75 12.95
CA GLU A 227 6.94 -3.93 13.60
C GLU A 227 5.90 -2.91 13.11
N ASP A 228 6.38 -1.69 12.84
CA ASP A 228 5.58 -0.57 12.35
C ASP A 228 5.60 -0.47 10.81
N GLU A 229 6.03 -1.50 10.07
CA GLU A 229 6.14 -1.45 8.61
C GLU A 229 4.84 -0.97 7.96
N HIS A 230 4.94 0.03 7.07
CA HIS A 230 3.77 0.59 6.41
C HIS A 230 3.44 -0.20 5.14
N LEU A 231 2.85 -1.39 5.30
CA LEU A 231 2.52 -2.31 4.20
C LEU A 231 1.72 -1.67 3.06
N ALA A 232 0.85 -0.69 3.35
CA ALA A 232 0.02 -0.07 2.31
C ALA A 232 0.79 0.91 1.39
N LEU A 233 1.99 1.38 1.77
CA LEU A 233 2.81 2.19 0.85
C LEU A 233 3.43 1.27 -0.21
N GLU A 234 3.97 0.13 0.21
CA GLU A 234 4.55 -0.87 -0.71
C GLU A 234 3.51 -1.48 -1.63
N ARG A 235 2.34 -1.87 -1.12
CA ARG A 235 1.26 -2.46 -1.93
C ARG A 235 0.82 -1.56 -3.08
N GLU A 236 0.91 -0.25 -2.87
CA GLU A 236 0.41 0.78 -3.79
C GLU A 236 1.56 1.50 -4.52
N ASP A 237 2.80 1.00 -4.37
CA ASP A 237 4.01 1.55 -4.98
C ASP A 237 4.21 3.07 -4.72
N ILE A 238 3.88 3.49 -3.49
CA ILE A 238 4.03 4.88 -3.06
C ILE A 238 5.41 5.08 -2.47
N SER A 239 6.33 5.59 -3.29
CA SER A 239 7.68 5.94 -2.86
C SER A 239 7.75 7.33 -2.21
N PRO A 240 8.37 7.46 -1.03
CA PRO A 240 8.73 8.77 -0.46
C PRO A 240 9.79 9.52 -1.27
N ALA A 241 10.69 8.79 -1.92
CA ALA A 241 11.81 9.37 -2.65
C ALA A 241 11.37 9.98 -4.00
N PHE A 242 12.04 11.05 -4.42
CA PHE A 242 11.88 11.63 -5.74
C PHE A 242 12.97 11.11 -6.68
N PRO A 243 12.67 10.90 -7.98
CA PRO A 243 13.68 10.65 -9.00
C PRO A 243 14.75 11.75 -9.06
N ASP A 244 15.99 11.39 -9.44
CA ASP A 244 17.13 12.32 -9.47
C ASP A 244 16.93 13.50 -10.42
N ASP A 245 16.31 13.28 -11.58
CA ASP A 245 16.02 14.32 -12.57
C ASP A 245 14.99 15.35 -12.05
N VAL A 246 13.99 14.89 -11.29
CA VAL A 246 13.02 15.76 -10.58
C VAL A 246 13.75 16.63 -9.56
N LEU A 247 14.68 16.06 -8.78
CA LEU A 247 15.46 16.81 -7.79
C LEU A 247 16.38 17.84 -8.44
N VAL A 248 17.02 17.48 -9.56
CA VAL A 248 17.85 18.40 -10.35
C VAL A 248 17.02 19.57 -10.87
N GLU A 249 15.84 19.31 -11.48
CA GLU A 249 14.96 20.39 -11.93
C GLU A 249 14.56 21.29 -10.76
N ALA A 250 14.14 20.69 -9.64
CA ALA A 250 13.71 21.40 -8.43
C ALA A 250 14.75 22.41 -7.94
N GLU A 251 16.05 22.11 -8.04
CA GLU A 251 17.13 23.02 -7.66
C GLU A 251 17.34 24.18 -8.64
N THR A 252 17.00 24.01 -9.91
CA THR A 252 17.18 25.03 -10.96
C THR A 252 16.03 26.03 -11.08
N VAL A 253 14.84 25.71 -10.55
CA VAL A 253 13.65 26.58 -10.62
C VAL A 253 13.90 27.98 -10.01
N ASN A 254 13.89 29.02 -10.83
CA ASN A 254 14.11 30.38 -10.34
C ASN A 254 12.79 31.12 -10.12
N ALA A 255 12.40 31.38 -8.87
CA ALA A 255 11.19 32.16 -8.56
C ALA A 255 11.34 33.68 -8.78
N ALA A 256 12.57 34.22 -8.88
CA ALA A 256 12.82 35.66 -8.91
C ALA A 256 12.18 36.36 -10.12
N HIS A 257 12.18 35.70 -11.28
CA HIS A 257 11.57 36.27 -12.49
C HIS A 257 10.05 36.45 -12.36
N LEU A 258 9.39 35.61 -11.56
CA LEU A 258 7.95 35.71 -11.28
C LEU A 258 7.65 36.92 -10.40
N ILE A 259 8.57 37.28 -9.50
CA ILE A 259 8.43 38.42 -8.59
C ILE A 259 8.68 39.75 -9.32
N SER A 260 9.60 39.76 -10.29
CA SER A 260 9.91 40.95 -11.09
C SER A 260 8.95 41.18 -12.28
N ASP A 261 7.94 40.35 -12.45
CA ASP A 261 6.95 40.46 -13.54
C ASP A 261 6.03 41.66 -13.32
N SER A 262 6.15 42.68 -14.18
CA SER A 262 5.36 43.92 -14.09
C SER A 262 3.86 43.72 -14.36
N ASP A 263 3.45 42.60 -14.94
CA ASP A 263 2.03 42.27 -15.16
C ASP A 263 1.33 41.80 -13.88
N ARG A 264 2.08 41.61 -12.79
CA ARG A 264 1.54 41.24 -11.49
C ARG A 264 1.20 42.47 -10.66
N LEU A 265 0.04 42.41 -10.01
CA LEU A 265 -0.36 43.39 -9.02
C LEU A 265 0.54 43.31 -7.78
N ASP A 266 1.24 44.39 -7.46
CA ASP A 266 2.01 44.49 -6.23
C ASP A 266 1.09 44.70 -5.02
N LEU A 267 1.10 43.73 -4.12
CA LEU A 267 0.34 43.71 -2.85
C LEU A 267 1.29 43.58 -1.66
N THR A 268 2.60 43.81 -1.85
CA THR A 268 3.62 43.66 -0.79
C THR A 268 3.49 44.69 0.33
N ASN A 269 2.69 45.74 0.12
CA ASN A 269 2.35 46.75 1.13
C ASN A 269 1.25 46.30 2.10
N LEU A 270 0.52 45.21 1.80
CA LEU A 270 -0.55 44.72 2.65
C LEU A 270 0.00 43.93 3.85
N THR A 271 -0.71 44.00 4.98
CA THR A 271 -0.45 43.10 6.11
C THR A 271 -1.06 41.72 5.80
N VAL A 272 -0.27 40.87 5.17
CA VAL A 272 -0.64 39.49 4.80
C VAL A 272 -0.21 38.52 5.90
N PHE A 273 -1.01 37.50 6.18
CA PHE A 273 -0.61 36.41 7.10
C PHE A 273 -1.19 35.07 6.66
N SER A 274 -0.44 33.99 6.89
CA SER A 274 -0.95 32.62 6.79
C SER A 274 -1.38 32.11 8.17
N ILE A 275 -2.33 31.18 8.21
CA ILE A 275 -2.77 30.52 9.44
C ILE A 275 -2.85 29.02 9.19
N ASP A 276 -1.95 28.26 9.81
CA ASP A 276 -1.76 26.84 9.52
C ASP A 276 -1.60 26.01 10.80
N ASP A 277 -1.45 24.69 10.65
CA ASP A 277 -0.90 23.87 11.73
C ASP A 277 0.58 24.19 11.96
N ARG A 278 1.05 24.05 13.20
CA ARG A 278 2.40 24.48 13.63
C ARG A 278 3.54 23.84 12.81
N ASP A 279 3.32 22.61 12.36
CA ASP A 279 4.30 21.83 11.59
C ASP A 279 4.19 22.02 10.07
N THR A 280 3.22 22.82 9.61
CA THR A 280 2.99 23.07 8.18
C THR A 280 4.16 23.83 7.57
N LYS A 281 4.64 23.37 6.42
CA LYS A 281 5.76 23.99 5.69
C LYS A 281 5.38 24.41 4.28
N ASP A 282 4.40 23.73 3.71
CA ASP A 282 3.78 23.93 2.40
C ASP A 282 2.56 24.86 2.49
N ARG A 283 2.81 26.15 2.78
CA ARG A 283 1.75 27.17 2.96
C ARG A 283 1.24 27.61 1.60
N ASP A 284 0.04 27.16 1.27
CA ASP A 284 -0.64 27.48 0.01
C ASP A 284 -1.33 28.85 0.05
N ASP A 285 -1.92 29.20 1.18
CA ASP A 285 -2.85 30.32 1.31
C ASP A 285 -2.45 31.34 2.39
N ALA A 286 -2.86 32.58 2.17
CA ALA A 286 -2.71 33.69 3.10
C ALA A 286 -3.88 34.67 2.97
N LEU A 287 -4.14 35.44 4.02
CA LEU A 287 -5.22 36.43 4.09
C LEU A 287 -4.68 37.83 4.36
N SER A 288 -5.40 38.84 3.88
CA SER A 288 -5.24 40.24 4.29
C SER A 288 -6.60 40.90 4.46
N ILE A 289 -6.67 41.95 5.26
CA ILE A 289 -7.90 42.73 5.42
C ILE A 289 -7.59 44.23 5.60
N GLU A 290 -8.34 45.07 4.91
CA GLU A 290 -8.34 46.52 5.09
C GLU A 290 -9.78 46.99 5.35
N ALA A 291 -9.98 47.82 6.39
CA ALA A 291 -11.26 48.47 6.59
C ALA A 291 -11.41 49.66 5.63
N LEU A 292 -12.54 49.72 4.95
CA LEU A 292 -12.95 50.78 4.04
C LEU A 292 -14.09 51.57 4.70
N VAL A 293 -13.82 52.82 5.04
CA VAL A 293 -14.82 53.73 5.63
C VAL A 293 -15.61 54.39 4.50
N GLY A 294 -16.89 54.05 4.41
CA GLY A 294 -17.82 54.63 3.45
C GLY A 294 -18.51 55.91 3.96
N PRO A 295 -19.42 56.49 3.18
CA PRO A 295 -20.29 57.58 3.62
C PRO A 295 -21.13 57.17 4.84
N GLU A 296 -21.43 58.12 5.74
CA GLU A 296 -22.29 57.88 6.91
C GLU A 296 -21.76 56.80 7.89
N ASP A 297 -20.45 56.68 8.03
CA ASP A 297 -19.76 55.72 8.91
C ASP A 297 -20.06 54.23 8.58
N SER A 298 -20.54 53.93 7.36
CA SER A 298 -20.69 52.53 6.93
C SER A 298 -19.32 51.86 6.81
N CYS A 299 -19.11 50.72 7.48
CA CYS A 299 -17.87 49.97 7.36
C CYS A 299 -18.00 48.89 6.27
N SER A 300 -17.04 48.84 5.36
CA SER A 300 -16.85 47.71 4.46
C SER A 300 -15.42 47.22 4.59
N TYR A 301 -15.13 46.02 4.10
CA TYR A 301 -13.83 45.40 4.23
C TYR A 301 -13.34 44.95 2.87
N ARG A 302 -12.11 45.31 2.54
CA ARG A 302 -11.37 44.68 1.44
C ARG A 302 -10.62 43.49 1.99
N VAL A 303 -11.06 42.30 1.64
CA VAL A 303 -10.41 41.04 2.01
C VAL A 303 -9.59 40.53 0.82
N GLY A 304 -8.32 40.25 1.07
CA GLY A 304 -7.43 39.55 0.15
C GLY A 304 -7.32 38.08 0.54
N ILE A 305 -7.50 37.19 -0.43
CA ILE A 305 -7.23 35.76 -0.33
C ILE A 305 -6.15 35.44 -1.34
N HIS A 306 -4.96 35.08 -0.86
CA HIS A 306 -3.77 34.97 -1.68
C HIS A 306 -3.30 33.53 -1.72
N ILE A 307 -3.35 32.91 -2.89
CA ILE A 307 -2.88 31.54 -3.10
C ILE A 307 -1.54 31.59 -3.84
N THR A 308 -0.53 30.86 -3.37
CA THR A 308 0.78 30.80 -4.02
C THR A 308 0.67 30.37 -5.49
N ASP A 309 1.33 31.06 -6.42
CA ASP A 309 1.29 30.79 -7.87
C ASP A 309 2.22 29.63 -8.28
N ALA A 310 1.98 28.45 -7.70
CA ALA A 310 2.71 27.23 -8.00
C ALA A 310 2.64 26.83 -9.49
N GLY A 311 1.54 27.17 -10.17
CA GLY A 311 1.33 26.93 -11.59
C GLY A 311 2.31 27.66 -12.50
N ALA A 312 2.75 28.86 -12.10
CA ALA A 312 3.82 29.58 -12.78
C ALA A 312 5.22 29.08 -12.39
N LEU A 313 5.38 28.54 -11.18
CA LEU A 313 6.63 27.97 -10.69
C LEU A 313 6.97 26.62 -11.32
N ILE A 314 5.93 25.84 -11.65
CA ILE A 314 6.03 24.49 -12.19
C ILE A 314 5.42 24.52 -13.60
N PRO A 315 6.24 24.64 -14.66
CA PRO A 315 5.74 24.68 -16.03
C PRO A 315 5.02 23.37 -16.40
N ARG A 316 3.92 23.47 -17.16
CA ARG A 316 3.23 22.30 -17.70
C ARG A 316 4.19 21.48 -18.58
N GLY A 317 4.23 20.17 -18.37
CA GLY A 317 5.06 19.21 -19.11
C GLY A 317 6.52 19.13 -18.65
N SER A 318 6.91 19.84 -17.58
CA SER A 318 8.24 19.67 -16.98
C SER A 318 8.35 18.37 -16.18
N THR A 319 9.56 17.96 -15.79
CA THR A 319 9.76 16.73 -15.00
C THR A 319 9.07 16.84 -13.63
N LEU A 320 9.11 18.03 -13.00
CA LEU A 320 8.34 18.34 -11.80
C LEU A 320 6.82 18.18 -12.01
N ASP A 321 6.30 18.64 -13.14
CA ASP A 321 4.87 18.53 -13.45
C ASP A 321 4.45 17.07 -13.64
N VAL A 322 5.24 16.30 -14.39
CA VAL A 322 4.97 14.87 -14.64
C VAL A 322 4.99 14.09 -13.33
N GLU A 323 5.93 14.36 -12.43
CA GLU A 323 5.97 13.71 -11.12
C GLU A 323 4.83 14.16 -10.20
N ALA A 324 4.47 15.45 -10.21
CA ALA A 324 3.30 15.95 -9.47
C ALA A 324 2.00 15.32 -9.97
N ASP A 325 1.84 15.15 -11.28
CA ASP A 325 0.72 14.45 -11.91
C ASP A 325 0.73 12.96 -11.56
N ARG A 326 1.89 12.31 -11.47
CA ARG A 326 1.99 10.91 -11.02
C ARG A 326 1.55 10.76 -9.56
N ARG A 327 1.92 11.70 -8.70
CA ARG A 327 1.59 11.68 -7.26
C ARG A 327 0.18 12.15 -6.94
N MET A 328 -0.41 13.06 -7.72
CA MET A 328 -1.74 13.70 -7.55
C MET A 328 -1.97 14.51 -6.28
N SER A 329 -1.44 14.09 -5.13
CA SER A 329 -1.60 14.77 -3.84
C SER A 329 -0.46 14.42 -2.88
N SER A 330 -0.22 15.29 -1.90
CA SER A 330 0.60 14.95 -0.74
C SER A 330 -0.17 13.98 0.17
N LEU A 331 0.57 13.09 0.85
CA LEU A 331 0.07 12.12 1.82
C LEU A 331 0.60 12.46 3.22
N TYR A 332 -0.29 12.72 4.17
CA TYR A 332 0.04 13.12 5.54
C TYR A 332 -0.11 11.93 6.50
N LEU A 333 1.01 11.29 6.82
CA LEU A 333 1.08 10.19 7.77
C LEU A 333 1.47 10.70 9.17
N PRO A 334 1.13 9.97 10.25
CA PRO A 334 1.53 10.33 11.60
C PRO A 334 3.04 10.55 11.78
N GLU A 335 3.85 9.71 11.14
CA GLU A 335 5.31 9.69 11.26
C GLU A 335 6.05 10.52 10.20
N GLN A 336 5.41 10.84 9.08
CA GLN A 336 6.03 11.59 7.98
C GLN A 336 5.01 12.19 7.02
N THR A 337 5.46 13.10 6.15
CA THR A 337 4.67 13.57 4.99
C THR A 337 5.35 13.13 3.71
N ILE A 338 4.61 12.44 2.83
CA ILE A 338 5.08 12.13 1.48
C ILE A 338 4.50 13.20 0.55
N SER A 339 5.34 14.16 0.18
CA SER A 339 4.91 15.34 -0.57
C SER A 339 4.67 15.06 -2.05
N MET A 340 3.72 15.79 -2.65
CA MET A 340 3.49 15.82 -4.10
C MET A 340 4.68 16.45 -4.85
N LEU A 341 5.33 17.42 -4.22
CA LEU A 341 6.44 18.19 -4.79
C LEU A 341 7.68 18.07 -3.90
N PRO A 342 8.90 18.15 -4.47
CA PRO A 342 10.12 18.18 -3.67
C PRO A 342 10.13 19.36 -2.69
N GLN A 343 10.78 19.18 -1.54
CA GLN A 343 10.84 20.19 -0.47
C GLN A 343 11.33 21.57 -0.97
N ARG A 344 12.26 21.58 -1.94
CA ARG A 344 12.78 22.79 -2.59
C ARG A 344 11.69 23.63 -3.27
N ILE A 345 10.61 22.99 -3.71
CA ILE A 345 9.44 23.63 -4.30
C ILE A 345 8.37 23.83 -3.24
N SER A 346 7.93 22.76 -2.57
CA SER A 346 6.76 22.81 -1.66
C SER A 346 6.97 23.72 -0.45
N SER A 347 8.16 23.70 0.15
CA SER A 347 8.41 24.31 1.46
C SER A 347 9.30 25.56 1.40
N ASP A 348 10.00 25.75 0.28
CA ASP A 348 10.93 26.86 0.07
C ASP A 348 10.37 27.84 -0.97
N ARG A 349 10.53 27.53 -2.27
CA ARG A 349 10.25 28.49 -3.36
C ARG A 349 8.77 28.76 -3.60
N GLY A 350 7.93 27.74 -3.39
CA GLY A 350 6.48 27.82 -3.57
C GLY A 350 5.72 28.19 -2.30
N SER A 351 6.26 27.93 -1.11
CA SER A 351 5.57 28.24 0.15
C SER A 351 5.49 29.74 0.40
N ILE A 352 4.37 30.22 0.95
CA ILE A 352 4.20 31.60 1.41
C ILE A 352 4.95 31.81 2.73
N ASN A 353 6.28 31.79 2.66
CA ASN A 353 7.14 32.01 3.82
C ASN A 353 7.12 33.50 4.24
N PRO A 354 7.16 33.79 5.55
CA PRO A 354 7.08 35.16 6.04
C PRO A 354 8.31 35.98 5.65
N ARG A 355 8.10 37.26 5.34
CA ARG A 355 9.08 38.29 4.98
C ARG A 355 9.79 38.07 3.65
N GLU A 356 9.29 37.17 2.83
CA GLU A 356 9.82 36.95 1.50
C GLU A 356 8.73 37.21 0.45
N PRO A 357 9.05 37.97 -0.63
CA PRO A 357 8.11 38.14 -1.72
C PRO A 357 7.79 36.80 -2.39
N ARG A 358 6.52 36.62 -2.74
CA ARG A 358 6.01 35.44 -3.43
C ARG A 358 5.03 35.83 -4.51
N ALA A 359 5.13 35.16 -5.65
CA ALA A 359 4.12 35.22 -6.69
C ALA A 359 2.86 34.50 -6.20
N ALA A 360 1.71 35.13 -6.39
CA ALA A 360 0.41 34.61 -5.97
C ALA A 360 -0.65 34.82 -7.06
N ILE A 361 -1.74 34.08 -6.93
CA ILE A 361 -3.03 34.42 -7.51
C ILE A 361 -3.89 34.92 -6.35
N SER A 362 -4.25 36.19 -6.39
CA SER A 362 -5.02 36.85 -5.34
C SER A 362 -6.44 37.11 -5.77
N LEU A 363 -7.38 36.67 -4.94
CA LEU A 363 -8.76 37.12 -4.97
C LEU A 363 -8.91 38.29 -4.01
N ILE A 364 -9.38 39.43 -4.52
CA ILE A 364 -9.61 40.64 -3.73
C ILE A 364 -11.11 40.89 -3.77
N ALA A 365 -11.77 40.78 -2.62
CA ALA A 365 -13.21 40.96 -2.48
C ALA A 365 -13.52 42.13 -1.53
N GLU A 366 -14.54 42.91 -1.87
CA GLU A 366 -15.13 43.91 -0.99
C GLU A 366 -16.39 43.31 -0.36
N LEU A 367 -16.42 43.29 0.98
CA LEU A 367 -17.49 42.72 1.78
C LEU A 367 -18.10 43.81 2.66
N ASN A 368 -19.43 43.87 2.72
CA ASN A 368 -20.10 44.71 3.72
C ASN A 368 -20.09 44.04 5.11
N GLU A 369 -20.64 44.73 6.13
CA GLU A 369 -20.68 44.23 7.51
C GLU A 369 -21.43 42.89 7.67
N LYS A 370 -22.31 42.54 6.72
CA LYS A 370 -23.03 41.26 6.69
C LYS A 370 -22.30 40.18 5.90
N ALA A 371 -21.05 40.44 5.50
CA ALA A 371 -20.24 39.61 4.61
C ALA A 371 -20.88 39.33 3.24
N GLU A 372 -21.74 40.23 2.74
CA GLU A 372 -22.19 40.17 1.35
C GLU A 372 -21.08 40.70 0.45
N VAL A 373 -20.72 39.94 -0.58
CA VAL A 373 -19.70 40.35 -1.57
C VAL A 373 -20.31 41.39 -2.49
N THR A 374 -19.82 42.63 -2.42
CA THR A 374 -20.31 43.75 -3.23
C THR A 374 -19.53 43.94 -4.52
N ASP A 375 -18.25 43.62 -4.49
CA ASP A 375 -17.36 43.60 -5.64
C ASP A 375 -16.23 42.61 -5.40
N TRP A 376 -15.65 42.04 -6.46
CA TRP A 376 -14.46 41.22 -6.35
C TRP A 376 -13.72 41.08 -7.68
N LYS A 377 -12.43 40.74 -7.60
CA LYS A 377 -11.62 40.39 -8.77
C LYS A 377 -10.57 39.36 -8.41
N VAL A 378 -10.09 38.62 -9.41
CA VAL A 378 -8.92 37.76 -9.33
C VAL A 378 -7.78 38.34 -10.17
N ALA A 379 -6.55 38.33 -9.63
CA ALA A 379 -5.38 38.85 -10.31
C ALA A 379 -4.13 38.01 -10.03
N ARG A 380 -3.22 37.97 -11.00
CA ARG A 380 -1.83 37.57 -10.75
C ARG A 380 -1.18 38.69 -9.92
N SER A 381 -0.49 38.34 -8.84
CA SER A 381 0.03 39.31 -7.88
C SER A 381 1.38 38.91 -7.30
N VAL A 382 2.01 39.85 -6.59
CA VAL A 382 3.15 39.62 -5.71
C VAL A 382 2.74 40.04 -4.31
N ILE A 383 2.90 39.13 -3.34
CA ILE A 383 2.61 39.38 -1.92
C ILE A 383 3.90 39.24 -1.11
N GLN A 384 3.91 39.76 0.11
CA GLN A 384 4.92 39.43 1.10
C GLN A 384 4.22 39.15 2.43
N SER A 385 4.19 37.88 2.85
CA SER A 385 3.57 37.53 4.12
C SER A 385 4.30 38.21 5.27
N SER A 386 3.58 38.94 6.11
CA SER A 386 4.11 39.59 7.30
C SER A 386 4.26 38.59 8.45
N TYR A 387 3.38 37.59 8.52
CA TYR A 387 3.31 36.60 9.61
C TYR A 387 2.93 35.22 9.10
N ALA A 388 3.52 34.19 9.70
CA ALA A 388 3.05 32.81 9.61
C ALA A 388 2.57 32.39 10.99
N LEU A 389 1.25 32.30 11.17
CA LEU A 389 0.61 32.02 12.45
C LEU A 389 0.19 30.56 12.52
N SER A 390 0.23 29.98 13.71
CA SER A 390 -0.48 28.74 14.00
C SER A 390 -1.94 29.02 14.41
N TYR A 391 -2.84 28.06 14.21
CA TYR A 391 -4.23 28.19 14.68
C TYR A 391 -4.35 28.62 16.16
N PRO A 392 -3.58 28.05 17.12
CA PRO A 392 -3.60 28.51 18.50
C PRO A 392 -3.15 29.97 18.68
N GLU A 393 -2.12 30.41 17.96
CA GLU A 393 -1.65 31.82 18.01
C GLU A 393 -2.72 32.77 17.46
N ALA A 394 -3.33 32.42 16.32
CA ALA A 394 -4.42 33.22 15.74
C ALA A 394 -5.62 33.33 16.69
N ASN A 395 -6.00 32.24 17.37
CA ASN A 395 -7.06 32.28 18.39
C ASN A 395 -6.69 33.21 19.56
N GLY A 396 -5.43 33.18 20.00
CA GLY A 396 -4.91 34.08 21.03
C GLY A 396 -5.03 35.55 20.62
N ILE A 397 -4.62 35.87 19.39
CA ILE A 397 -4.69 37.24 18.84
C ILE A 397 -6.13 37.72 18.66
N ILE A 398 -7.04 36.85 18.19
CA ILE A 398 -8.48 37.16 18.11
C ILE A 398 -9.05 37.56 19.47
N SER A 399 -8.49 37.03 20.56
CA SER A 399 -8.96 37.30 21.93
C SER A 399 -8.23 38.45 22.64
N ASP A 400 -7.07 38.89 22.12
CA ASP A 400 -6.22 39.91 22.75
C ASP A 400 -6.36 41.27 22.05
N SER A 401 -7.17 42.16 22.61
CA SER A 401 -7.39 43.51 22.08
C SER A 401 -6.16 44.43 22.13
N GLY A 402 -5.10 44.04 22.85
CA GLY A 402 -3.83 44.75 22.87
C GLY A 402 -2.90 44.38 21.71
N HIS A 403 -3.17 43.28 20.99
CA HIS A 403 -2.30 42.81 19.93
C HIS A 403 -2.50 43.61 18.63
N PRO A 404 -1.43 44.02 17.91
CA PRO A 404 -1.55 44.86 16.70
C PRO A 404 -2.41 44.26 15.58
N LEU A 405 -2.44 42.93 15.46
CA LEU A 405 -3.25 42.21 14.46
C LEU A 405 -4.70 41.95 14.88
N HIS A 406 -5.08 42.27 16.13
CA HIS A 406 -6.38 41.94 16.68
C HIS A 406 -7.54 42.44 15.82
N ASN A 407 -7.53 43.73 15.47
CA ASN A 407 -8.63 44.35 14.73
C ASN A 407 -8.90 43.65 13.38
N GLY A 408 -7.83 43.29 12.65
CA GLY A 408 -7.96 42.59 11.38
C GLY A 408 -8.46 41.15 11.55
N LEU A 409 -7.85 40.38 12.46
CA LEU A 409 -8.23 38.99 12.70
C LEU A 409 -9.64 38.86 13.30
N ALA A 410 -10.02 39.74 14.22
CA ALA A 410 -11.36 39.79 14.80
C ALA A 410 -12.40 40.15 13.72
N ALA A 411 -12.12 41.14 12.86
CA ALA A 411 -13.02 41.48 11.75
C ALA A 411 -13.18 40.31 10.76
N LEU A 412 -12.08 39.64 10.37
CA LEU A 412 -12.15 38.45 9.53
C LEU A 412 -12.98 37.33 10.18
N TYR A 413 -12.83 37.13 11.49
CA TYR A 413 -13.60 36.14 12.23
C TYR A 413 -15.09 36.48 12.26
N GLU A 414 -15.45 37.74 12.55
CA GLU A 414 -16.84 38.19 12.52
C GLU A 414 -17.49 38.00 11.15
N LEU A 415 -16.81 38.41 10.07
CA LEU A 415 -17.26 38.19 8.70
C LEU A 415 -17.40 36.69 8.38
N SER A 416 -16.50 35.84 8.87
CA SER A 416 -16.59 34.39 8.66
C SER A 416 -17.86 33.78 9.26
N LYS A 417 -18.32 34.26 10.42
CA LYS A 417 -19.59 33.83 11.01
C LYS A 417 -20.78 34.21 10.13
N HIS A 418 -20.74 35.39 9.51
CA HIS A 418 -21.77 35.82 8.56
C HIS A 418 -21.75 34.97 7.29
N LEU A 419 -20.57 34.71 6.70
CA LEU A 419 -20.42 33.80 5.55
C LEU A 419 -21.00 32.42 5.86
N ARG A 420 -20.64 31.85 7.02
CA ARG A 420 -21.17 30.56 7.48
C ARG A 420 -22.69 30.58 7.60
N GLY A 421 -23.24 31.59 8.26
CA GLY A 421 -24.69 31.74 8.44
C GLY A 421 -25.45 31.87 7.12
N GLN A 422 -24.90 32.59 6.13
CA GLN A 422 -25.47 32.66 4.79
C GLN A 422 -25.49 31.28 4.10
N ARG A 423 -24.42 30.50 4.21
CA ARG A 423 -24.38 29.13 3.66
C ARG A 423 -25.38 28.21 4.36
N GLU A 424 -25.49 28.28 5.68
CA GLU A 424 -26.47 27.51 6.46
C GLU A 424 -27.91 27.87 6.08
N ALA A 425 -28.20 29.16 5.85
CA ALA A 425 -29.50 29.62 5.35
C ALA A 425 -29.83 29.07 3.96
N LYS A 426 -28.80 28.79 3.13
CA LYS A 426 -28.92 28.09 1.83
C LYS A 426 -28.94 26.56 1.96
N GLY A 427 -28.95 26.02 3.19
CA GLY A 427 -29.07 24.59 3.46
C GLY A 427 -27.75 23.85 3.69
N ALA A 428 -26.61 24.54 3.77
CA ALA A 428 -25.32 23.91 4.05
C ALA A 428 -25.37 23.07 5.34
N LEU A 429 -24.65 21.95 5.34
CA LEU A 429 -24.53 21.07 6.50
C LEU A 429 -23.11 21.18 7.07
N ASN A 430 -22.99 21.88 8.19
CA ASN A 430 -21.73 21.96 8.92
C ASN A 430 -21.63 20.79 9.91
N PHE A 431 -20.48 20.12 9.90
CA PHE A 431 -20.18 19.02 10.79
C PHE A 431 -18.96 19.39 11.63
N ASP A 432 -19.22 19.92 12.81
CA ASP A 432 -18.17 20.29 13.78
C ASP A 432 -17.80 19.07 14.62
N ARG A 433 -17.42 17.96 13.96
CA ARG A 433 -16.82 16.82 14.66
C ARG A 433 -15.34 17.08 14.78
N ASP A 434 -14.85 17.06 16.01
CA ASP A 434 -13.43 17.25 16.30
C ASP A 434 -12.55 16.26 15.53
N GLU A 435 -11.35 16.69 15.25
CA GLU A 435 -10.38 15.91 14.50
C GLU A 435 -9.35 15.31 15.45
N LEU A 436 -9.05 14.03 15.24
CA LEU A 436 -7.99 13.35 15.97
C LEU A 436 -6.67 13.58 15.24
N SER A 437 -5.74 14.29 15.87
CA SER A 437 -4.36 14.41 15.38
C SER A 437 -3.47 13.38 16.08
N VAL A 438 -2.72 12.63 15.28
CA VAL A 438 -1.76 11.63 15.75
C VAL A 438 -0.44 11.94 15.08
N LYS A 439 0.61 12.12 15.87
CA LYS A 439 1.98 12.37 15.40
C LYS A 439 2.94 11.40 16.05
N VAL A 440 3.92 10.95 15.28
CA VAL A 440 5.02 10.10 15.74
C VAL A 440 6.31 10.84 15.49
N ASP A 441 7.10 11.03 16.53
CA ASP A 441 8.37 11.72 16.41
C ASP A 441 9.52 10.77 15.98
N SER A 442 10.72 11.31 15.81
CA SER A 442 11.90 10.54 15.41
C SER A 442 12.36 9.49 16.44
N SER A 443 11.88 9.57 17.69
CA SER A 443 12.14 8.57 18.73
C SER A 443 11.11 7.44 18.74
N GLY A 444 10.03 7.57 17.97
CA GLY A 444 8.88 6.67 17.97
C GLY A 444 7.82 7.02 19.02
N GLU A 445 7.95 8.17 19.70
CA GLU A 445 6.94 8.61 20.67
C GLU A 445 5.67 9.06 19.96
N ILE A 446 4.53 8.49 20.36
CA ILE A 446 3.22 8.81 19.79
C ILE A 446 2.54 9.89 20.64
N SER A 447 2.26 11.03 20.02
CA SER A 447 1.42 12.08 20.59
C SER A 447 0.05 12.09 19.93
N VAL A 448 -0.99 12.23 20.77
CA VAL A 448 -2.38 12.29 20.32
C VAL A 448 -3.01 13.54 20.90
N THR A 449 -3.60 14.36 20.03
CA THR A 449 -4.32 15.57 20.42
C THR A 449 -5.67 15.63 19.71
N VAL A 450 -6.68 16.13 20.41
CA VAL A 450 -7.99 16.42 19.83
C VAL A 450 -7.98 17.88 19.39
N ILE A 451 -8.35 18.10 18.13
CA ILE A 451 -8.39 19.41 17.51
C ILE A 451 -9.86 19.82 17.38
N PRO A 452 -10.31 20.84 18.14
CA PRO A 452 -11.67 21.36 18.01
C PRO A 452 -11.87 21.96 16.62
N ARG A 453 -12.87 21.46 15.90
CA ARG A 453 -13.12 21.89 14.51
C ARG A 453 -13.83 23.24 14.43
N ASP A 454 -14.57 23.59 15.47
CA ASP A 454 -15.27 24.86 15.63
C ASP A 454 -14.38 25.99 16.19
N ALA A 455 -13.08 25.74 16.37
CA ALA A 455 -12.14 26.76 16.83
C ALA A 455 -12.17 28.01 15.91
N PRO A 456 -12.14 29.24 16.47
CA PRO A 456 -12.37 30.48 15.71
C PRO A 456 -11.53 30.62 14.44
N SER A 457 -10.21 30.46 14.54
CA SER A 457 -9.29 30.60 13.40
C SER A 457 -9.45 29.51 12.33
N ARG A 458 -9.86 28.29 12.70
CA ARG A 458 -10.14 27.21 11.72
C ARG A 458 -11.41 27.49 10.94
N SER A 459 -12.48 27.87 11.64
CA SER A 459 -13.71 28.28 10.97
C SER A 459 -13.45 29.49 10.07
N LEU A 460 -12.68 30.46 10.54
CA LEU A 460 -12.26 31.63 9.75
C LEU A 460 -11.62 31.21 8.43
N VAL A 461 -10.51 30.46 8.47
CA VAL A 461 -9.80 30.03 7.26
C VAL A 461 -10.71 29.22 6.34
N GLN A 462 -11.48 28.29 6.90
CA GLN A 462 -12.41 27.46 6.13
C GLN A 462 -13.41 28.29 5.32
N GLU A 463 -14.04 29.31 5.92
CA GLU A 463 -15.04 30.14 5.22
C GLU A 463 -14.42 30.94 4.07
N TYR A 464 -13.22 31.49 4.25
CA TYR A 464 -12.53 32.20 3.16
C TYR A 464 -12.06 31.25 2.05
N MET A 465 -11.61 30.04 2.38
CA MET A 465 -11.29 29.04 1.35
C MET A 465 -12.54 28.59 0.58
N VAL A 466 -13.69 28.43 1.26
CA VAL A 466 -14.96 28.12 0.58
C VAL A 466 -15.39 29.28 -0.32
N LEU A 467 -15.30 30.51 0.16
CA LEU A 467 -15.60 31.72 -0.61
C LEU A 467 -14.70 31.82 -1.86
N CYS A 468 -13.38 31.67 -1.69
CA CYS A 468 -12.42 31.73 -2.78
C CYS A 468 -12.71 30.67 -3.84
N ASN A 469 -12.84 29.41 -3.43
CA ASN A 469 -13.15 28.30 -4.32
C ASN A 469 -14.50 28.46 -5.05
N SER A 470 -15.51 29.05 -4.38
CA SER A 470 -16.81 29.34 -5.00
C SER A 470 -16.72 30.46 -6.03
N LEU A 471 -16.01 31.55 -5.74
CA LEU A 471 -15.86 32.68 -6.65
C LEU A 471 -14.99 32.30 -7.86
N LEU A 472 -13.90 31.55 -7.66
CA LEU A 472 -13.08 31.04 -8.76
C LEU A 472 -13.84 30.03 -9.63
N ALA A 473 -14.74 29.23 -9.06
CA ALA A 473 -15.65 28.39 -9.84
C ALA A 473 -16.61 29.25 -10.69
N GLY A 474 -17.15 30.32 -10.12
CA GLY A 474 -17.96 31.31 -10.86
C GLY A 474 -17.19 31.91 -12.04
N TYR A 475 -15.96 32.38 -11.81
CA TYR A 475 -15.10 32.89 -12.87
C TYR A 475 -14.83 31.87 -13.98
N CYS A 476 -14.49 30.63 -13.62
CA CYS A 476 -14.29 29.58 -14.62
C CYS A 476 -15.57 29.32 -15.42
N SER A 477 -16.74 29.32 -14.76
CA SER A 477 -18.02 29.14 -15.42
C SER A 477 -18.37 30.28 -16.37
N GLU A 478 -18.18 31.53 -15.95
CA GLU A 478 -18.53 32.73 -16.73
C GLU A 478 -17.62 32.90 -17.96
N ALA A 479 -16.34 32.55 -17.82
CA ALA A 479 -15.36 32.59 -18.89
C ALA A 479 -15.28 31.29 -19.73
N ASP A 480 -16.20 30.33 -19.51
CA ASP A 480 -16.23 29.01 -20.17
C ASP A 480 -14.88 28.25 -20.11
N LEU A 481 -14.19 28.37 -18.97
CA LEU A 481 -12.92 27.69 -18.71
C LEU A 481 -13.20 26.28 -18.16
N PRO A 482 -12.69 25.22 -18.81
CA PRO A 482 -12.74 23.88 -18.27
C PRO A 482 -12.05 23.81 -16.89
N ALA A 483 -12.77 23.29 -15.90
CA ALA A 483 -12.26 23.07 -14.54
C ALA A 483 -12.93 21.81 -13.91
N PRO A 484 -12.29 21.14 -12.94
CA PRO A 484 -12.89 20.06 -12.18
C PRO A 484 -13.85 20.66 -11.14
N PHE A 485 -15.10 20.87 -11.54
CA PHE A 485 -16.16 21.31 -10.65
C PHE A 485 -16.61 20.17 -9.75
N ARG A 486 -16.89 20.48 -8.48
CA ARG A 486 -17.40 19.53 -7.49
C ARG A 486 -18.83 19.91 -7.13
N SER A 487 -19.74 18.97 -7.32
CA SER A 487 -21.16 19.13 -7.00
C SER A 487 -21.60 18.06 -6.02
N GLN A 488 -22.64 18.34 -5.24
CA GLN A 488 -23.18 17.39 -4.27
C GLN A 488 -24.64 17.71 -4.03
N GLU A 489 -25.51 16.71 -4.17
CA GLU A 489 -26.93 16.86 -3.83
C GLU A 489 -27.10 17.10 -2.33
N LEU A 490 -28.00 18.02 -1.96
CA LEU A 490 -28.36 18.25 -0.56
C LEU A 490 -29.39 17.19 -0.11
N PRO A 491 -29.09 16.37 0.91
CA PRO A 491 -30.08 15.43 1.44
C PRO A 491 -31.10 16.16 2.31
N ASP A 492 -32.34 15.64 2.32
CA ASP A 492 -33.31 16.02 3.34
C ASP A 492 -32.93 15.38 4.68
N VAL A 493 -32.69 16.24 5.66
CA VAL A 493 -32.32 15.90 7.04
C VAL A 493 -33.29 16.53 8.06
N SER A 494 -34.42 17.09 7.61
CA SER A 494 -35.36 17.82 8.45
C SER A 494 -35.93 16.97 9.58
N ASP A 495 -36.26 15.71 9.31
CA ASP A 495 -36.71 14.71 10.28
C ASP A 495 -35.64 14.40 11.34
N ILE A 496 -34.38 14.24 10.95
CA ILE A 496 -33.25 14.03 11.89
C ILE A 496 -33.11 15.26 12.79
N LYS A 497 -33.14 16.47 12.22
CA LYS A 497 -33.03 17.72 12.99
C LYS A 497 -34.18 17.91 13.98
N ALA A 498 -35.37 17.38 13.67
CA ALA A 498 -36.56 17.47 14.52
C ALA A 498 -36.61 16.39 15.61
N GLN A 499 -36.09 15.19 15.35
CA GLN A 499 -36.21 14.04 16.25
C GLN A 499 -34.96 13.81 17.11
N VAL A 500 -33.80 14.30 16.70
CA VAL A 500 -32.52 14.03 17.35
C VAL A 500 -31.85 15.33 17.79
N SER A 501 -31.57 15.42 19.10
CA SER A 501 -30.84 16.54 19.69
C SER A 501 -29.44 16.72 19.07
N PRO A 502 -28.90 17.95 19.06
CA PRO A 502 -27.50 18.18 18.68
C PRO A 502 -26.53 17.28 19.46
N GLY A 503 -25.57 16.67 18.76
CA GLY A 503 -24.61 15.75 19.34
C GLY A 503 -24.09 14.70 18.35
N PRO A 504 -23.24 13.75 18.79
CA PRO A 504 -22.59 12.77 17.92
C PRO A 504 -23.57 11.93 17.09
N LEU A 505 -24.69 11.49 17.68
CA LEU A 505 -25.71 10.70 16.97
C LEU A 505 -26.33 11.47 15.80
N ARG A 506 -26.74 12.73 16.03
CA ARG A 506 -27.34 13.57 14.97
C ARG A 506 -26.36 13.79 13.82
N THR A 507 -25.11 14.15 14.15
CA THR A 507 -24.01 14.31 13.19
C THR A 507 -23.81 13.04 12.38
N TYR A 508 -23.77 11.88 13.04
CA TYR A 508 -23.62 10.57 12.39
C TYR A 508 -24.78 10.27 11.42
N LEU A 509 -26.02 10.45 11.85
CA LEU A 509 -27.20 10.18 11.02
C LEU A 509 -27.28 11.11 9.81
N MET A 510 -26.94 12.39 9.98
CA MET A 510 -26.88 13.37 8.88
C MET A 510 -25.77 13.00 7.88
N MET A 511 -24.57 12.64 8.35
CA MET A 511 -23.47 12.20 7.49
C MET A 511 -23.84 10.96 6.67
N ARG A 512 -24.60 10.03 7.24
CA ARG A 512 -25.05 8.82 6.51
C ARG A 512 -26.00 9.10 5.35
N ARG A 513 -26.72 10.22 5.37
CA ARG A 513 -27.61 10.62 4.27
C ARG A 513 -26.88 11.40 3.17
N LEU A 514 -25.68 11.90 3.45
CA LEU A 514 -24.90 12.61 2.44
C LEU A 514 -24.37 11.64 1.39
N LYS A 515 -24.65 11.95 0.13
CA LYS A 515 -24.02 11.30 -1.01
C LYS A 515 -22.59 11.83 -1.18
N PRO A 516 -21.64 11.03 -1.69
CA PRO A 516 -20.33 11.54 -2.10
C PRO A 516 -20.48 12.70 -3.10
N ALA A 517 -19.57 13.68 -3.04
CA ALA A 517 -19.49 14.72 -4.06
C ALA A 517 -19.05 14.12 -5.40
N VAL A 518 -19.57 14.65 -6.50
CA VAL A 518 -19.26 14.24 -7.88
C VAL A 518 -18.40 15.31 -8.53
N VAL A 519 -17.33 14.88 -9.21
CA VAL A 519 -16.49 15.76 -10.03
C VAL A 519 -16.99 15.75 -11.48
N ALA A 520 -17.18 16.93 -12.06
CA ALA A 520 -17.62 17.12 -13.45
C ALA A 520 -16.89 18.31 -14.09
N THR A 521 -16.96 18.43 -15.41
CA THR A 521 -16.40 19.56 -16.17
C THR A 521 -17.36 20.73 -16.33
N LYS A 522 -18.60 20.58 -15.86
CA LYS A 522 -19.59 21.65 -15.81
C LYS A 522 -19.91 21.99 -14.35
N PRO A 523 -20.17 23.27 -14.05
CA PRO A 523 -20.53 23.70 -12.71
C PRO A 523 -21.87 23.08 -12.29
N GLY A 524 -21.99 22.81 -11.00
CA GLY A 524 -23.21 22.34 -10.38
C GLY A 524 -23.21 22.67 -8.89
N THR A 525 -24.41 22.73 -8.32
CA THR A 525 -24.60 23.11 -6.92
C THR A 525 -23.90 22.13 -5.98
N HIS A 526 -23.20 22.67 -4.99
CA HIS A 526 -22.64 21.90 -3.89
C HIS A 526 -23.50 22.09 -2.64
N GLY A 527 -24.58 21.33 -2.55
CA GLY A 527 -25.61 21.43 -1.51
C GLY A 527 -25.04 21.35 -0.08
N GLY A 528 -24.13 20.41 0.19
CA GLY A 528 -23.49 20.29 1.50
C GLY A 528 -22.70 21.53 1.94
N LEU A 529 -22.18 22.32 0.99
CA LEU A 529 -21.46 23.58 1.24
C LEU A 529 -22.35 24.81 1.13
N GLY A 530 -23.54 24.72 0.52
CA GLY A 530 -24.46 25.84 0.32
C GLY A 530 -24.02 26.84 -0.75
N VAL A 531 -23.29 26.38 -1.78
CA VAL A 531 -22.77 27.22 -2.88
C VAL A 531 -23.24 26.74 -4.25
N GLU A 532 -23.38 27.67 -5.20
CA GLU A 532 -23.94 27.41 -6.54
C GLU A 532 -22.96 26.68 -7.47
N ALA A 533 -21.67 26.97 -7.35
CA ALA A 533 -20.58 26.30 -8.05
C ALA A 533 -19.37 26.20 -7.11
N TYR A 534 -18.57 25.14 -7.26
CA TYR A 534 -17.39 24.92 -6.43
C TYR A 534 -16.31 24.20 -7.22
N THR A 535 -15.08 24.66 -7.12
CA THR A 535 -13.87 23.97 -7.61
C THR A 535 -12.76 24.18 -6.60
N GLN A 536 -11.82 23.25 -6.50
CA GLN A 536 -10.69 23.39 -5.57
C GLN A 536 -9.52 24.04 -6.30
N ALA A 537 -9.08 25.19 -5.78
CA ALA A 537 -7.96 25.96 -6.32
C ALA A 537 -7.04 26.54 -5.23
N THR A 538 -7.33 26.27 -3.96
CA THR A 538 -6.65 26.89 -2.81
C THR A 538 -5.52 26.06 -2.23
N SER A 539 -5.12 24.94 -2.86
CA SER A 539 -4.00 24.12 -2.34
C SER A 539 -3.08 23.52 -3.42
N PRO A 540 -2.52 24.34 -4.32
CA PRO A 540 -1.79 23.86 -5.48
C PRO A 540 -0.41 23.22 -5.19
N LEU A 541 0.18 23.43 -4.01
CA LEU A 541 1.45 22.75 -3.63
C LEU A 541 1.25 21.29 -3.23
N ARG A 542 0.02 20.90 -2.90
CA ARG A 542 -0.30 19.57 -2.36
C ARG A 542 -1.44 18.84 -3.05
N ARG A 543 -2.09 19.45 -4.06
CA ARG A 543 -3.12 18.83 -4.89
C ARG A 543 -2.93 19.23 -6.35
N TYR A 544 -2.72 18.24 -7.21
CA TYR A 544 -2.51 18.45 -8.63
C TYR A 544 -3.71 19.08 -9.36
N PRO A 545 -4.99 18.72 -9.03
CA PRO A 545 -6.14 19.39 -9.63
C PRO A 545 -6.18 20.90 -9.35
N ASP A 546 -5.81 21.32 -8.13
CA ASP A 546 -5.71 22.75 -7.79
C ASP A 546 -4.61 23.44 -8.61
N LEU A 547 -3.46 22.79 -8.80
CA LEU A 547 -2.37 23.28 -9.66
C LEU A 547 -2.84 23.46 -11.12
N MET A 548 -3.62 22.52 -11.65
CA MET A 548 -4.20 22.61 -12.98
C MET A 548 -5.19 23.77 -13.11
N VAL A 549 -6.12 23.91 -12.15
CA VAL A 549 -7.08 25.03 -12.11
C VAL A 549 -6.36 26.37 -12.03
N GLN A 550 -5.32 26.44 -11.20
CA GLN A 550 -4.52 27.63 -11.08
C GLN A 550 -3.85 28.03 -12.39
N ARG A 551 -3.21 27.08 -13.09
CA ARG A 551 -2.61 27.33 -14.41
C ARG A 551 -3.64 27.80 -15.42
N GLN A 552 -4.83 27.19 -15.44
CA GLN A 552 -5.95 27.60 -16.30
C GLN A 552 -6.32 29.07 -16.06
N ILE A 553 -6.55 29.45 -14.79
CA ILE A 553 -6.93 30.81 -14.39
C ILE A 553 -5.80 31.80 -14.71
N SER A 554 -4.56 31.48 -14.33
CA SER A 554 -3.38 32.34 -14.54
C SER A 554 -3.13 32.60 -16.03
N HIS A 555 -3.24 31.55 -16.86
CA HIS A 555 -3.08 31.65 -18.31
C HIS A 555 -4.18 32.51 -18.93
N HIS A 556 -5.44 32.29 -18.56
CA HIS A 556 -6.56 33.09 -19.03
C HIS A 556 -6.43 34.56 -18.63
N LEU A 557 -6.03 34.86 -17.38
CA LEU A 557 -5.81 36.23 -16.93
C LEU A 557 -4.75 36.98 -17.74
N ARG A 558 -3.74 36.28 -18.27
CA ARG A 558 -2.66 36.87 -19.05
C ARG A 558 -2.98 36.98 -20.54
N THR A 559 -3.72 36.02 -21.10
CA THR A 559 -3.85 35.84 -22.56
C THR A 559 -5.28 35.96 -23.07
N GLY A 560 -6.29 35.76 -22.21
CA GLY A 560 -7.68 35.57 -22.59
C GLY A 560 -7.98 34.20 -23.22
N GLU A 561 -7.02 33.28 -23.25
CA GLU A 561 -7.15 31.97 -23.90
C GLU A 561 -7.32 30.83 -22.89
N VAL A 562 -7.78 29.67 -23.38
CA VAL A 562 -7.93 28.43 -22.62
C VAL A 562 -6.63 27.62 -22.69
N LEU A 563 -6.09 27.19 -21.54
CA LEU A 563 -4.86 26.38 -21.49
C LEU A 563 -5.12 24.87 -21.56
N TYR A 564 -6.12 24.39 -20.82
CA TYR A 564 -6.54 22.99 -20.74
C TYR A 564 -7.92 22.84 -21.33
N ASP A 565 -8.06 21.92 -22.27
CA ASP A 565 -9.36 21.54 -22.81
C ASP A 565 -10.16 20.64 -21.85
N THR A 566 -11.45 20.44 -22.17
CA THR A 566 -12.35 19.62 -21.37
C THR A 566 -11.87 18.18 -21.22
N GLU A 567 -11.22 17.61 -22.23
CA GLU A 567 -10.70 16.24 -22.20
C GLU A 567 -9.54 16.10 -21.20
N SER A 568 -8.58 17.02 -21.25
CA SER A 568 -7.45 17.10 -20.31
C SER A 568 -7.95 17.22 -18.87
N VAL A 569 -8.88 18.13 -18.62
CA VAL A 569 -9.48 18.33 -17.28
C VAL A 569 -10.22 17.08 -16.81
N THR A 570 -10.97 16.43 -17.69
CA THR A 570 -11.71 15.18 -17.37
C THR A 570 -10.76 14.05 -17.00
N SER A 571 -9.66 13.89 -17.75
CA SER A 571 -8.64 12.88 -17.48
C SER A 571 -7.99 13.07 -16.10
N VAL A 572 -7.55 14.30 -15.80
CA VAL A 572 -6.96 14.63 -14.48
C VAL A 572 -7.98 14.44 -13.36
N ALA A 573 -9.22 14.91 -13.55
CA ALA A 573 -10.29 14.76 -12.56
C ALA A 573 -10.55 13.31 -12.18
N HIS A 574 -10.64 12.40 -13.17
CA HIS A 574 -10.89 10.98 -12.90
C HIS A 574 -9.72 10.30 -12.19
N ARG A 575 -8.48 10.58 -12.59
CA ARG A 575 -7.28 10.03 -11.93
C ARG A 575 -7.18 10.52 -10.50
N ALA A 576 -7.34 11.83 -10.29
CA ALA A 576 -7.29 12.45 -8.97
C ALA A 576 -8.39 11.90 -8.04
N ASP A 577 -9.61 11.74 -8.54
CA ASP A 577 -10.73 11.22 -7.75
C ASP A 577 -10.46 9.78 -7.24
N SER A 578 -9.81 8.93 -8.04
CA SER A 578 -9.39 7.59 -7.61
C SER A 578 -8.23 7.64 -6.61
N GLN A 579 -7.12 8.29 -6.97
CA GLN A 579 -5.88 8.27 -6.18
C GLN A 579 -6.03 9.04 -4.86
N ILE A 580 -6.69 10.20 -4.84
CA ILE A 580 -6.89 10.96 -3.60
C ILE A 580 -7.76 10.17 -2.62
N ARG A 581 -8.81 9.47 -3.09
CA ARG A 581 -9.60 8.59 -2.21
C ARG A 581 -8.77 7.46 -1.62
N GLN A 582 -7.88 6.89 -2.42
CA GLN A 582 -6.97 5.84 -1.97
C GLN A 582 -5.98 6.38 -0.93
N MET A 583 -5.36 7.54 -1.18
CA MET A 583 -4.49 8.24 -0.24
C MET A 583 -5.20 8.52 1.09
N SER A 584 -6.41 9.09 1.05
CA SER A 584 -7.18 9.32 2.28
C SER A 584 -7.50 8.03 3.06
N ARG A 585 -7.69 6.89 2.38
CA ARG A 585 -7.84 5.59 3.08
C ARG A 585 -6.54 5.19 3.78
N ILE A 586 -5.41 5.36 3.11
CA ILE A 586 -4.09 5.06 3.67
C ILE A 586 -3.81 5.94 4.90
N GLU A 587 -4.00 7.26 4.80
CA GLU A 587 -3.84 8.19 5.93
C GLU A 587 -4.72 7.81 7.11
N ASN A 588 -6.01 7.55 6.86
CA ASN A 588 -6.96 7.16 7.90
C ASN A 588 -6.58 5.84 8.57
N GLN A 589 -6.14 4.86 7.78
CA GLN A 589 -5.71 3.56 8.30
C GLN A 589 -4.43 3.68 9.13
N ARG A 590 -3.46 4.49 8.70
CA ARG A 590 -2.21 4.69 9.43
C ARG A 590 -2.41 5.50 10.70
N ARG A 591 -3.24 6.53 10.65
CA ARG A 591 -3.68 7.29 11.82
C ARG A 591 -4.39 6.39 12.83
N GLN A 592 -5.31 5.53 12.37
CA GLN A 592 -5.97 4.54 13.21
C GLN A 592 -4.97 3.58 13.84
N TYR A 593 -4.01 3.06 13.08
CA TYR A 593 -2.98 2.16 13.59
C TYR A 593 -2.23 2.77 14.78
N PHE A 594 -1.69 3.98 14.64
CA PHE A 594 -0.94 4.62 15.71
C PHE A 594 -1.81 5.08 16.88
N PHE A 595 -3.05 5.51 16.62
CA PHE A 595 -3.99 5.82 17.69
C PHE A 595 -4.30 4.58 18.54
N LEU A 596 -4.55 3.44 17.89
CA LEU A 596 -4.79 2.17 18.57
C LEU A 596 -3.54 1.71 19.36
N LYS A 597 -2.34 1.85 18.79
CA LYS A 597 -1.06 1.54 19.46
C LYS A 597 -0.89 2.40 20.72
N TRP A 598 -1.17 3.69 20.62
CA TRP A 598 -1.15 4.63 21.74
C TRP A 598 -2.18 4.31 22.83
N MET A 599 -3.41 3.94 22.44
CA MET A 599 -4.44 3.53 23.40
C MET A 599 -4.06 2.25 24.14
N ASP A 600 -3.49 1.26 23.46
CA ASP A 600 -3.05 0.01 24.09
C ASP A 600 -1.91 0.24 25.09
N ALA A 601 -0.96 1.12 24.77
CA ALA A 601 0.10 1.50 25.68
C ALA A 601 -0.46 2.14 26.97
N ARG A 602 -1.41 3.06 26.86
CA ARG A 602 -2.08 3.67 28.01
C ARG A 602 -2.88 2.66 28.83
N ARG A 603 -3.61 1.76 28.15
CA ARG A 603 -4.36 0.68 28.80
C ARG A 603 -3.44 -0.16 29.68
N LYS A 604 -2.29 -0.61 29.14
CA LYS A 604 -1.31 -1.43 29.87
C LYS A 604 -0.82 -0.71 31.14
N VAL A 605 -0.48 0.57 31.06
CA VAL A 605 -0.05 1.37 32.22
C VAL A 605 -1.14 1.46 33.29
N VAL A 606 -2.40 1.65 32.90
CA VAL A 606 -3.53 1.72 33.84
C VAL A 606 -3.80 0.37 34.52
N GLU A 607 -3.74 -0.72 33.75
CA GLU A 607 -3.92 -2.09 34.24
C GLU A 607 -2.78 -2.55 35.15
N GLU A 608 -1.53 -2.18 34.86
CA GLU A 608 -0.38 -2.39 35.76
C GLU A 608 -0.56 -1.69 37.11
N GLY A 609 -1.27 -0.55 37.12
CA GLY A 609 -1.68 0.16 38.33
C GLY A 609 -2.88 -0.45 39.06
N GLY A 610 -3.43 -1.58 38.58
CA GLY A 610 -4.57 -2.28 39.18
C GLY A 610 -5.94 -1.68 38.86
N ASN A 611 -6.01 -0.71 37.94
CA ASN A 611 -7.26 -0.05 37.53
C ASN A 611 -7.71 -0.54 36.16
N SER A 612 -9.01 -0.39 35.87
CA SER A 612 -9.53 -0.66 34.52
C SER A 612 -9.48 0.60 33.67
N TYR A 613 -9.05 0.48 32.42
CA TYR A 613 -9.08 1.58 31.46
C TYR A 613 -10.50 1.74 30.88
N ILE A 614 -11.22 2.75 31.40
CA ILE A 614 -12.62 3.05 31.03
C ILE A 614 -12.66 4.28 30.14
N LEU A 615 -13.49 4.24 29.10
CA LEU A 615 -13.72 5.32 28.15
C LEU A 615 -15.21 5.55 27.98
N GLU A 616 -15.65 6.80 27.99
CA GLU A 616 -17.04 7.16 27.73
C GLU A 616 -17.35 7.23 26.23
N GLY A 617 -18.57 6.88 25.85
CA GLY A 617 -19.01 6.92 24.46
C GLY A 617 -20.51 7.07 24.27
N VAL A 618 -20.91 7.56 23.10
CA VAL A 618 -22.30 7.71 22.67
C VAL A 618 -22.63 6.66 21.62
N VAL A 619 -23.68 5.88 21.86
CA VAL A 619 -24.09 4.80 20.95
C VAL A 619 -24.68 5.37 19.66
N LEU A 620 -24.08 5.03 18.52
CA LEU A 620 -24.51 5.47 17.19
C LEU A 620 -25.42 4.43 16.50
N GLU A 621 -25.10 3.14 16.66
CA GLU A 621 -25.91 2.02 16.16
C GLU A 621 -25.77 0.83 17.12
N ASN A 622 -26.88 0.17 17.47
CA ASN A 622 -26.85 -1.10 18.23
C ASN A 622 -27.71 -2.21 17.57
N PRO A 623 -27.20 -2.83 16.50
CA PRO A 623 -27.86 -3.92 15.76
C PRO A 623 -27.74 -5.27 16.49
N ALA A 624 -28.82 -6.04 16.61
CA ALA A 624 -28.89 -7.26 17.43
C ALA A 624 -27.85 -8.37 17.13
N ASN A 625 -27.29 -8.43 15.93
CA ASN A 625 -26.41 -9.53 15.47
C ASN A 625 -24.97 -9.09 15.16
N ARG A 626 -24.58 -7.86 15.49
CA ARG A 626 -23.20 -7.37 15.24
C ARG A 626 -22.82 -6.37 16.33
N ALA A 627 -21.53 -6.12 16.51
CA ALA A 627 -21.06 -5.10 17.46
C ALA A 627 -21.75 -3.74 17.20
N ALA A 628 -22.03 -3.01 18.28
CA ALA A 628 -22.50 -1.64 18.23
C ALA A 628 -21.41 -0.72 17.68
N THR A 629 -21.82 0.40 17.09
CA THR A 629 -20.93 1.51 16.78
C THR A 629 -21.10 2.56 17.86
N VAL A 630 -20.01 2.98 18.49
CA VAL A 630 -20.00 4.00 19.55
C VAL A 630 -19.01 5.10 19.17
N ASP A 631 -19.36 6.37 19.30
CA ASP A 631 -18.39 7.48 19.20
C ASP A 631 -17.84 7.75 20.60
N LEU A 632 -16.52 7.69 20.78
CA LEU A 632 -15.92 8.00 22.07
C LEU A 632 -16.03 9.51 22.36
N VAL A 633 -16.24 9.87 23.63
CA VAL A 633 -16.48 11.27 24.03
C VAL A 633 -15.17 12.07 24.00
N ASP A 634 -14.13 11.57 24.66
CA ASP A 634 -12.85 12.28 24.78
C ASP A 634 -11.98 12.19 23.52
N TRP A 635 -12.32 11.26 22.61
CA TRP A 635 -11.55 11.00 21.40
C TRP A 635 -12.52 10.86 20.23
N PRO A 636 -12.42 11.64 19.15
CA PRO A 636 -13.34 11.54 18.00
C PRO A 636 -13.08 10.28 17.16
N PHE A 637 -13.24 9.12 17.77
CA PHE A 637 -12.95 7.79 17.28
C PHE A 637 -14.19 6.90 17.41
N ARG A 638 -14.56 6.25 16.31
CA ARG A 638 -15.68 5.31 16.31
C ARG A 638 -15.20 3.93 16.71
N ALA A 639 -15.58 3.52 17.91
CA ALA A 639 -15.33 2.20 18.46
C ALA A 639 -16.40 1.19 18.02
N ARG A 640 -16.01 -0.10 18.01
CA ARG A 640 -16.93 -1.22 17.87
C ARG A 640 -17.01 -1.93 19.21
N ALA A 641 -18.20 -1.95 19.81
CA ALA A 641 -18.41 -2.44 21.17
C ALA A 641 -19.47 -3.55 21.22
N ALA A 642 -19.26 -4.56 22.07
CA ALA A 642 -20.30 -5.54 22.39
C ALA A 642 -21.22 -4.95 23.47
N LEU A 643 -22.45 -4.60 23.09
CA LEU A 643 -23.45 -3.99 23.97
C LEU A 643 -24.73 -4.86 24.06
N PRO A 644 -25.47 -4.80 25.18
CA PRO A 644 -26.77 -5.46 25.29
C PRO A 644 -27.79 -4.89 24.29
N ASN A 645 -28.75 -5.72 23.84
CA ASN A 645 -29.82 -5.28 22.93
C ASN A 645 -30.77 -4.22 23.56
N SER A 646 -30.70 -4.02 24.87
CA SER A 646 -31.46 -2.98 25.57
C SER A 646 -30.89 -1.57 25.38
N THR A 647 -29.63 -1.45 24.96
CA THR A 647 -28.98 -0.16 24.71
C THR A 647 -29.46 0.43 23.39
N SER A 648 -29.90 1.68 23.41
CA SER A 648 -30.47 2.39 22.26
C SER A 648 -29.46 3.37 21.65
N PRO A 649 -29.57 3.68 20.34
CA PRO A 649 -28.83 4.81 19.76
C PRO A 649 -29.11 6.10 20.52
N GLY A 650 -28.06 6.79 20.94
CA GLY A 650 -28.11 8.02 21.73
C GLY A 650 -27.78 7.81 23.20
N ASP A 651 -27.78 6.58 23.70
CA ASP A 651 -27.37 6.26 25.07
C ASP A 651 -25.87 6.57 25.27
N GLU A 652 -25.55 7.12 26.43
CA GLU A 652 -24.17 7.24 26.93
C GLU A 652 -23.77 5.93 27.62
N VAL A 653 -22.58 5.44 27.33
CA VAL A 653 -22.05 4.17 27.84
C VAL A 653 -20.58 4.31 28.24
N SER A 654 -20.23 3.72 29.37
CA SER A 654 -18.85 3.51 29.79
C SER A 654 -18.33 2.20 29.18
N LEU A 655 -17.14 2.21 28.58
CA LEU A 655 -16.56 1.08 27.87
C LEU A 655 -15.20 0.68 28.45
N HIS A 656 -14.98 -0.62 28.64
CA HIS A 656 -13.64 -1.17 28.85
C HIS A 656 -12.98 -1.49 27.51
N LEU A 657 -11.72 -1.06 27.34
CA LEU A 657 -10.87 -1.54 26.26
C LEU A 657 -10.16 -2.81 26.72
N HIS A 658 -10.49 -3.97 26.15
CA HIS A 658 -9.86 -5.25 26.53
C HIS A 658 -8.55 -5.54 25.81
N GLY A 659 -8.41 -5.04 24.60
CA GLY A 659 -7.24 -5.33 23.78
C GLY A 659 -7.31 -4.71 22.40
N VAL A 660 -6.14 -4.61 21.80
CA VAL A 660 -5.92 -4.04 20.47
C VAL A 660 -5.22 -5.07 19.61
N ASP A 661 -5.75 -5.27 18.40
CA ASP A 661 -5.11 -6.03 17.34
C ASP A 661 -4.64 -5.05 16.26
N LEU A 662 -3.34 -4.74 16.25
CA LEU A 662 -2.73 -3.79 15.32
C LEU A 662 -2.66 -4.33 13.89
N TRP A 663 -2.51 -5.64 13.70
CA TRP A 663 -2.53 -6.28 12.38
C TRP A 663 -3.89 -6.07 11.70
N ARG A 664 -4.98 -6.23 12.46
CA ARG A 664 -6.34 -6.00 11.96
C ARG A 664 -6.81 -4.56 12.10
N ARG A 665 -6.06 -3.72 12.84
CA ARG A 665 -6.41 -2.34 13.21
C ARG A 665 -7.77 -2.27 13.91
N THR A 666 -7.99 -3.20 14.84
CA THR A 666 -9.24 -3.29 15.61
C THR A 666 -8.97 -3.21 17.11
N ALA A 667 -9.90 -2.61 17.84
CA ALA A 667 -9.92 -2.60 19.29
C ALA A 667 -11.21 -3.25 19.80
N GLN A 668 -11.10 -4.00 20.90
CA GLN A 668 -12.21 -4.74 21.49
C GLN A 668 -12.75 -3.96 22.69
N PHE A 669 -13.96 -3.44 22.55
CA PHE A 669 -14.67 -2.72 23.60
C PHE A 669 -15.87 -3.52 24.12
N THR A 670 -16.09 -3.46 25.43
CA THR A 670 -17.27 -4.04 26.11
C THR A 670 -17.83 -3.02 27.09
N LEU A 671 -19.10 -3.20 27.48
CA LEU A 671 -19.73 -2.37 28.49
C LEU A 671 -18.99 -2.51 29.84
N ALA A 672 -18.62 -1.38 30.44
CA ALA A 672 -18.14 -1.36 31.82
C ALA A 672 -19.34 -1.56 32.76
N VAL A 673 -19.25 -2.58 33.61
CA VAL A 673 -20.26 -2.80 34.64
C VAL A 673 -19.88 -1.92 35.82
N GLU A 674 -20.78 -1.05 36.27
CA GLU A 674 -20.59 -0.33 37.54
C GLU A 674 -20.32 -1.36 38.64
N GLN A 675 -19.15 -1.30 39.27
CA GLN A 675 -18.93 -2.01 40.52
C GLN A 675 -19.80 -1.33 41.57
N SER A 676 -20.97 -1.91 41.82
CA SER A 676 -21.94 -1.52 42.84
C SER A 676 -21.36 -1.58 44.25
#